data_AF-A0A947N4R4-F1
#
_entry.id   AF-A0A947N4R4-F1
#
_cell.length_a   1.000
_cell.length_b   1.000
_cell.length_c   1.000
_cell.angle_alpha   90.00
_cell.angle_beta   90.00
_cell.angle_gamma   90.00
#
_symmetry.space_group_name_H-M   'P 1'
#
loop_
_entity.id
_entity.type
_entity.pdbx_description
1 polymer ?
#
loop_
_entity_poly.entity_id
_entity_poly.type
_entity_poly.pdbx_seq_one_letter_code
_entity_poly.pdbx_strand_id
1 'polypeptide(L)'
;MRRRILPLLLLAVMGLALLTAGCAYYNTFYNAKRKFAEAERDNRNQPQPAQTQQPSPPRTPANPQGAGVQRDVRSPEKYRKVLETCAKLLELYPKSRWVDDALYLMGVSYYRLGELGRADRKFTELTTLFPKSKHIPSAILFRARTLAEQTNRDQAIELLVNGLPKAKRDTDLAALHYQLGVLYRDQKRWDDAAEQFNAAYQLRPPRAEAMNAMYHYGLCRFSQRRYEEARDAFVRVTQQTTDWEQAYNAFVYWARAEMRIQNYEQAGTILRKLSANPRFLSHADDIPLELADLTLQSGRIDESIALYTDYVRRHPTGEQRALAHFRMAMVYRDHLANLPEAKAHLDSTIKSGAAAEIADSARAALALISKGLLAIERISEIRAELEAPPSGDSTSADSTQPEAPVEPTGEIPTEQDEVRTLDSVQTGESLHFGEPDLPADSALAGEPRSTTTAVPDSIQPARAASDSTETDSTEESSELGEEVGLPPSVGQPSPPIPLSEDRRETLLRELQLAYLHVAEFYQYNLIEPDSAMHYYRLAADFPFDSRVRWKANLYLASYCAEQDSGISERARQYYQAVVDDDSVSADAANVARQALGLPLIVIPVSPQVEALQAAEYARFQSEAPLDSVLKLYSAVIATDSTSTAGQTALFAKAHIYEEEFARFDSARVIYTRLLALFPDSSFAERLRRKLGPPDSVSCFLLTDAQLLGSRAPVEDLLEEEPDETGWPPSEESLRGRRFH
;
A
#
# COMPACT_ATOMS: atom_id res chain seq x y z
N MET A 1 -16.02 92.12 -1.80
CA MET A 1 -15.07 91.07 -2.25
C MET A 1 -14.88 89.90 -1.26
N ARG A 2 -14.77 90.12 0.07
CA ARG A 2 -14.52 89.02 1.04
C ARG A 2 -15.55 87.88 1.10
N ARG A 3 -16.84 88.12 0.83
CA ARG A 3 -17.90 87.08 0.89
C ARG A 3 -17.89 86.03 -0.24
N ARG A 4 -17.17 86.26 -1.36
CA ARG A 4 -17.06 85.29 -2.47
C ARG A 4 -15.76 84.47 -2.46
N ILE A 5 -14.74 84.91 -1.71
CA ILE A 5 -13.42 84.26 -1.68
C ILE A 5 -13.41 83.05 -0.73
N LEU A 6 -14.10 83.14 0.41
CA LEU A 6 -14.15 82.06 1.40
C LEU A 6 -14.72 80.73 0.84
N PRO A 7 -15.84 80.69 0.08
CA PRO A 7 -16.33 79.45 -0.50
C PRO A 7 -15.41 78.89 -1.60
N LEU A 8 -14.72 79.76 -2.36
CA LEU A 8 -13.71 79.35 -3.35
C LEU A 8 -12.46 78.75 -2.70
N LEU A 9 -12.04 79.29 -1.56
CA LEU A 9 -10.92 78.79 -0.77
C LEU A 9 -11.28 77.47 -0.08
N LEU A 10 -12.52 77.33 0.42
CA LEU A 10 -13.06 76.06 0.92
C LEU A 10 -13.16 75.00 -0.19
N LEU A 11 -13.61 75.35 -1.40
CA LEU A 11 -13.62 74.45 -2.55
C LEU A 11 -12.20 74.05 -2.99
N ALA A 12 -11.24 74.97 -2.94
CA ALA A 12 -9.84 74.68 -3.27
C ALA A 12 -9.17 73.78 -2.23
N VAL A 13 -9.43 74.00 -0.93
CA VAL A 13 -8.94 73.14 0.16
C VAL A 13 -9.61 71.77 0.10
N MET A 14 -10.91 71.71 -0.17
CA MET A 14 -11.64 70.45 -0.35
C MET A 14 -11.15 69.69 -1.60
N GLY A 15 -10.87 70.40 -2.70
CA GLY A 15 -10.28 69.83 -3.91
C GLY A 15 -8.85 69.32 -3.69
N LEU A 16 -8.03 70.04 -2.93
CA LEU A 16 -6.67 69.62 -2.56
C LEU A 16 -6.68 68.43 -1.59
N ALA A 17 -7.63 68.39 -0.64
CA ALA A 17 -7.85 67.25 0.25
C ALA A 17 -8.32 66.00 -0.52
N LEU A 18 -9.20 66.16 -1.52
CA LEU A 18 -9.64 65.08 -2.40
C LEU A 18 -8.49 64.55 -3.29
N LEU A 19 -7.63 65.44 -3.81
CA LEU A 19 -6.46 65.07 -4.62
C LEU A 19 -5.39 64.34 -3.80
N THR A 20 -5.12 64.78 -2.56
CA THR A 20 -4.12 64.17 -1.67
C THR A 20 -4.61 62.83 -1.08
N ALA A 21 -5.89 62.72 -0.73
CA ALA A 21 -6.50 61.45 -0.31
C ALA A 21 -6.46 60.41 -1.45
N GLY A 22 -6.70 60.83 -2.69
CA GLY A 22 -6.63 59.97 -3.88
C GLY A 22 -5.24 59.36 -4.14
N CYS A 23 -4.19 60.14 -3.90
CA CYS A 23 -2.79 59.70 -4.07
C CYS A 23 -2.31 58.79 -2.93
N ALA A 24 -2.75 59.05 -1.70
CA ALA A 24 -2.32 58.27 -0.53
C ALA A 24 -2.78 56.80 -0.60
N TYR A 25 -4.05 56.53 -0.95
CA TYR A 25 -4.57 55.15 -0.98
C TYR A 25 -3.99 54.32 -2.15
N TYR A 26 -3.77 54.94 -3.31
CA TYR A 26 -3.13 54.29 -4.46
C TYR A 26 -1.71 53.83 -4.11
N ASN A 27 -0.95 54.68 -3.41
CA ASN A 27 0.39 54.35 -2.93
C ASN A 27 0.37 53.19 -1.92
N THR A 28 -0.64 53.12 -1.05
CA THR A 28 -0.77 52.02 -0.08
C THR A 28 -0.97 50.66 -0.76
N PHE A 29 -1.93 50.55 -1.68
CA PHE A 29 -2.17 49.28 -2.40
C PHE A 29 -1.01 48.91 -3.32
N TYR A 30 -0.42 49.88 -4.02
CA TYR A 30 0.73 49.64 -4.91
C TYR A 30 1.91 49.06 -4.12
N ASN A 31 2.18 49.57 -2.93
CA ASN A 31 3.21 49.04 -2.04
C ASN A 31 2.93 47.60 -1.61
N ALA A 32 1.68 47.26 -1.29
CA ALA A 32 1.28 45.88 -0.98
C ALA A 32 1.52 44.96 -2.18
N LYS A 33 1.06 45.35 -3.38
CA LYS A 33 1.23 44.57 -4.60
C LYS A 33 2.70 44.36 -4.97
N ARG A 34 3.54 45.40 -4.83
CA ARG A 34 4.99 45.29 -5.07
C ARG A 34 5.64 44.33 -4.08
N LYS A 35 5.34 44.44 -2.79
CA LYS A 35 5.86 43.54 -1.76
C LYS A 35 5.41 42.10 -1.94
N PHE A 36 4.18 41.89 -2.38
CA PHE A 36 3.68 40.58 -2.75
C PHE A 36 4.45 39.98 -3.93
N ALA A 37 4.70 40.76 -4.98
CA ALA A 37 5.48 40.33 -6.13
C ALA A 37 6.94 40.01 -5.77
N GLU A 38 7.55 40.77 -4.85
CA GLU A 38 8.87 40.44 -4.27
C GLU A 38 8.81 39.08 -3.55
N ALA A 39 7.82 38.87 -2.68
CA ALA A 39 7.67 37.62 -1.94
C ALA A 39 7.47 36.38 -2.83
N GLU A 40 6.62 36.48 -3.86
CA GLU A 40 6.43 35.38 -4.83
C GLU A 40 7.70 35.11 -5.66
N ARG A 41 8.51 36.14 -5.97
CA ARG A 41 9.80 35.94 -6.65
C ARG A 41 10.80 35.23 -5.75
N ASP A 42 10.87 35.61 -4.48
CA ASP A 42 11.79 34.97 -3.52
C ASP A 42 11.45 33.49 -3.34
N ASN A 43 10.15 33.18 -3.24
CA ASN A 43 9.66 31.80 -3.17
C ASN A 43 9.88 31.03 -4.48
N ARG A 44 9.74 31.66 -5.65
CA ARG A 44 10.02 31.01 -6.95
C ARG A 44 11.50 30.69 -7.13
N ASN A 45 12.39 31.51 -6.56
CA ASN A 45 13.85 31.34 -6.63
C ASN A 45 14.39 30.43 -5.52
N GLN A 46 13.56 29.59 -4.90
CA GLN A 46 14.01 28.53 -4.01
C GLN A 46 14.72 27.48 -4.88
N PRO A 47 16.02 27.20 -4.69
CA PRO A 47 16.56 25.91 -5.08
C PRO A 47 15.73 24.90 -4.30
N GLN A 48 15.02 24.00 -4.98
CA GLN A 48 14.33 22.93 -4.27
C GLN A 48 15.36 22.28 -3.32
N PRO A 49 15.12 22.21 -2.00
CA PRO A 49 15.92 21.28 -1.20
C PRO A 49 15.80 19.94 -1.90
N ALA A 50 16.90 19.20 -2.05
CA ALA A 50 16.91 17.87 -2.63
C ALA A 50 15.75 17.08 -2.00
N GLN A 51 14.60 17.06 -2.68
CA GLN A 51 13.49 16.24 -2.27
C GLN A 51 14.00 14.84 -2.56
N THR A 52 14.02 14.02 -1.51
CA THR A 52 14.38 12.62 -1.60
C THR A 52 13.74 12.03 -2.85
N GLN A 53 14.63 11.45 -3.65
CA GLN A 53 14.41 10.94 -4.99
C GLN A 53 13.23 9.96 -5.00
N GLN A 54 12.08 10.38 -5.52
CA GLN A 54 11.10 9.51 -6.18
C GLN A 54 9.86 10.33 -6.62
N PRO A 55 9.15 9.91 -7.68
CA PRO A 55 7.77 10.30 -7.88
C PRO A 55 6.97 9.85 -6.66
N SER A 56 6.59 10.79 -5.79
CA SER A 56 5.90 10.44 -4.55
C SER A 56 4.62 9.65 -4.87
N PRO A 57 4.39 8.48 -4.23
CA PRO A 57 3.05 7.91 -4.16
C PRO A 57 2.10 8.92 -3.49
N PRO A 58 0.78 8.83 -3.73
CA PRO A 58 -0.19 9.75 -3.14
C PRO A 58 -0.05 9.69 -1.62
N ARG A 59 0.38 10.80 -1.02
CA ARG A 59 0.52 10.94 0.43
C ARG A 59 -0.79 10.49 1.10
N THR A 60 -0.76 9.33 1.75
CA THR A 60 -1.79 8.91 2.69
C THR A 60 -1.64 9.70 4.00
N PRO A 61 -2.75 9.99 4.68
CA PRO A 61 -2.75 10.85 5.85
C PRO A 61 -2.31 10.02 7.07
N ALA A 62 -1.08 10.21 7.52
CA ALA A 62 -0.67 9.78 8.84
C ALA A 62 -0.53 11.01 9.75
N ASN A 63 -1.47 11.08 10.70
CA ASN A 63 -1.48 11.80 11.97
C ASN A 63 -2.45 13.00 12.09
N PRO A 64 -3.65 12.81 12.65
CA PRO A 64 -4.59 13.86 12.97
C PRO A 64 -4.30 14.43 14.37
N GLN A 65 -3.16 15.08 14.57
CA GLN A 65 -2.93 15.88 15.78
C GLN A 65 -2.13 17.15 15.44
N GLY A 66 -2.86 18.25 15.28
CA GLY A 66 -2.50 19.56 15.85
C GLY A 66 -1.19 20.27 15.48
N ALA A 67 -0.39 19.77 14.53
CA ALA A 67 0.81 20.47 14.06
C ALA A 67 0.54 21.10 12.68
N GLY A 68 0.37 22.42 12.64
CA GLY A 68 0.23 23.15 11.38
C GLY A 68 1.39 22.81 10.44
N VAL A 69 1.08 22.53 9.17
CA VAL A 69 2.07 22.31 8.11
C VAL A 69 2.99 23.54 8.08
N GLN A 70 4.18 23.46 8.67
CA GLN A 70 5.17 24.53 8.59
C GLN A 70 5.67 24.58 7.16
N ARG A 71 5.11 25.50 6.38
CA ARG A 71 5.60 25.80 5.03
C ARG A 71 6.93 26.53 5.18
N ASP A 72 7.98 26.01 4.56
CA ASP A 72 9.25 26.70 4.43
C ASP A 72 9.09 27.86 3.44
N VAL A 73 8.63 28.99 3.96
CA VAL A 73 8.43 30.23 3.22
C VAL A 73 9.71 31.06 3.37
N ARG A 74 10.31 31.49 2.25
CA ARG A 74 11.58 32.23 2.29
C ARG A 74 11.46 33.64 2.86
N SER A 75 10.30 34.28 2.68
CA SER A 75 10.06 35.66 3.10
C SER A 75 8.68 35.85 3.75
N PRO A 76 8.41 35.17 4.88
CA PRO A 76 7.13 35.27 5.58
C PRO A 76 6.85 36.69 6.06
N GLU A 77 7.88 37.47 6.40
CA GLU A 77 7.79 38.87 6.76
C GLU A 77 7.24 39.75 5.63
N LYS A 78 7.55 39.44 4.36
CA LYS A 78 7.00 40.19 3.22
C LYS A 78 5.52 39.91 3.06
N TYR A 79 5.07 38.66 3.20
CA TYR A 79 3.65 38.32 3.21
C TYR A 79 2.91 38.98 4.38
N ARG A 80 3.49 38.98 5.60
CA ARG A 80 2.93 39.71 6.75
C ARG A 80 2.80 41.21 6.47
N LYS A 81 3.76 41.82 5.79
CA LYS A 81 3.67 43.23 5.37
C LYS A 81 2.56 43.48 4.36
N VAL A 82 2.33 42.56 3.42
CA VAL A 82 1.19 42.62 2.49
C VAL A 82 -0.12 42.60 3.28
N LEU A 83 -0.24 41.70 4.25
CA LEU A 83 -1.43 41.58 5.11
C LEU A 83 -1.71 42.86 5.90
N GLU A 84 -0.70 43.44 6.57
CA GLU A 84 -0.84 44.71 7.28
C GLU A 84 -1.30 45.85 6.37
N THR A 85 -0.73 45.92 5.18
CA THR A 85 -0.99 47.02 4.24
C THR A 85 -2.39 46.89 3.62
N CYS A 86 -2.81 45.65 3.30
CA CYS A 86 -4.16 45.38 2.83
C CYS A 86 -5.21 45.58 3.92
N ALA A 87 -4.93 45.20 5.18
CA ALA A 87 -5.84 45.42 6.30
C ALA A 87 -6.12 46.92 6.51
N LYS A 88 -5.09 47.76 6.48
CA LYS A 88 -5.24 49.23 6.53
C LYS A 88 -6.09 49.77 5.38
N LEU A 89 -5.96 49.19 4.18
CA LEU A 89 -6.78 49.57 3.04
C LEU A 89 -8.26 49.25 3.26
N LEU A 90 -8.55 48.06 3.79
CA LEU A 90 -9.93 47.65 4.09
C LEU A 90 -10.56 48.48 5.22
N GLU A 91 -9.78 48.84 6.23
CA GLU A 91 -10.24 49.65 7.37
C GLU A 91 -10.50 51.12 6.97
N LEU A 92 -9.53 51.75 6.30
CA LEU A 92 -9.59 53.18 5.99
C LEU A 92 -10.38 53.49 4.71
N TYR A 93 -10.45 52.53 3.77
CA TYR A 93 -11.04 52.73 2.44
C TYR A 93 -11.92 51.55 1.98
N PRO A 94 -12.97 51.17 2.74
CA PRO A 94 -13.80 49.99 2.47
C PRO A 94 -14.60 50.03 1.15
N LYS A 95 -14.73 51.20 0.51
CA LYS A 95 -15.39 51.38 -0.80
C LYS A 95 -14.40 51.53 -1.96
N SER A 96 -13.12 51.27 -1.71
CA SER A 96 -12.06 51.40 -2.72
C SER A 96 -12.21 50.37 -3.84
N ARG A 97 -11.83 50.75 -5.07
CA ARG A 97 -11.80 49.83 -6.22
C ARG A 97 -10.79 48.69 -6.08
N TRP A 98 -9.94 48.72 -5.06
CA TRP A 98 -8.89 47.73 -4.80
C TRP A 98 -9.27 46.74 -3.69
N VAL A 99 -10.50 46.82 -3.15
CA VAL A 99 -10.92 45.95 -2.05
C VAL A 99 -10.87 44.49 -2.46
N ASP A 100 -11.34 44.15 -3.67
CA ASP A 100 -11.29 42.79 -4.20
C ASP A 100 -9.85 42.32 -4.47
N ASP A 101 -9.01 43.19 -5.05
CA ASP A 101 -7.57 42.93 -5.22
C ASP A 101 -6.88 42.72 -3.85
N ALA A 102 -7.21 43.51 -2.82
CA ALA A 102 -6.64 43.39 -1.47
C ALA A 102 -7.09 42.09 -0.78
N LEU A 103 -8.37 41.73 -0.86
CA LEU A 103 -8.88 40.46 -0.35
C LEU A 103 -8.20 39.27 -1.01
N TYR A 104 -7.98 39.34 -2.34
CA TYR A 104 -7.24 38.33 -3.07
C TYR A 104 -5.79 38.20 -2.57
N LEU A 105 -5.05 39.32 -2.50
CA LEU A 105 -3.66 39.31 -2.01
C LEU A 105 -3.56 38.80 -0.57
N MET A 106 -4.52 39.15 0.29
CA MET A 106 -4.59 38.64 1.65
C MET A 106 -4.82 37.13 1.68
N GLY A 107 -5.78 36.63 0.90
CA GLY A 107 -6.06 35.19 0.80
C GLY A 107 -4.85 34.39 0.36
N VAL A 108 -4.15 34.83 -0.69
CA VAL A 108 -2.94 34.15 -1.15
C VAL A 108 -1.81 34.25 -0.13
N SER A 109 -1.64 35.41 0.52
CA SER A 109 -0.62 35.59 1.56
C SER A 109 -0.85 34.66 2.75
N TYR A 110 -2.10 34.55 3.24
CA TYR A 110 -2.45 33.60 4.30
C TYR A 110 -2.23 32.15 3.86
N TYR A 111 -2.61 31.81 2.63
CA TYR A 111 -2.36 30.48 2.08
C TYR A 111 -0.85 30.19 2.12
N ARG A 112 0.00 31.07 1.56
CA ARG A 112 1.46 30.90 1.56
C ARG A 112 2.04 30.71 2.96
N LEU A 113 1.54 31.45 3.95
CA LEU A 113 1.94 31.34 5.36
C LEU A 113 1.43 30.07 6.07
N GLY A 114 0.62 29.22 5.41
CA GLY A 114 0.02 28.02 6.01
C GLY A 114 -1.21 28.33 6.88
N GLU A 115 -1.67 29.59 6.92
CA GLU A 115 -2.85 30.02 7.67
C GLU A 115 -4.14 29.70 6.88
N LEU A 116 -4.37 28.41 6.59
CA LEU A 116 -5.40 27.89 5.68
C LEU A 116 -6.81 28.41 6.02
N GLY A 117 -7.21 28.37 7.29
CA GLY A 117 -8.54 28.86 7.71
C GLY A 117 -8.74 30.38 7.57
N ARG A 118 -7.66 31.19 7.53
CA ARG A 118 -7.77 32.62 7.22
C ARG A 118 -7.77 32.87 5.72
N ALA A 119 -7.02 32.06 4.96
CA ALA A 119 -7.02 32.08 3.51
C ALA A 119 -8.44 31.80 2.97
N ASP A 120 -9.06 30.70 3.41
CA ASP A 120 -10.41 30.32 2.99
C ASP A 120 -11.44 31.43 3.28
N ARG A 121 -11.39 32.03 4.47
CA ARG A 121 -12.26 33.16 4.84
C ARG A 121 -12.11 34.34 3.88
N LYS A 122 -10.88 34.72 3.52
CA LYS A 122 -10.64 35.86 2.61
C LYS A 122 -11.08 35.55 1.17
N PHE A 123 -10.91 34.32 0.69
CA PHE A 123 -11.44 33.91 -0.61
C PHE A 123 -12.97 33.82 -0.62
N THR A 124 -13.57 33.37 0.49
CA THR A 124 -15.04 33.34 0.66
C THR A 124 -15.62 34.76 0.66
N GLU A 125 -14.99 35.68 1.39
CA GLU A 125 -15.36 37.11 1.39
C GLU A 125 -15.29 37.70 -0.03
N LEU A 126 -14.20 37.45 -0.76
CA LEU A 126 -14.02 37.90 -2.14
C LEU A 126 -15.08 37.35 -3.09
N THR A 127 -15.36 36.04 -3.02
CA THR A 127 -16.33 35.38 -3.91
C THR A 127 -17.78 35.76 -3.60
N THR A 128 -18.09 36.07 -2.35
CA THR A 128 -19.44 36.49 -1.91
C THR A 128 -19.70 37.96 -2.21
N LEU A 129 -18.77 38.85 -1.86
CA LEU A 129 -18.97 40.30 -1.96
C LEU A 129 -18.69 40.83 -3.38
N PHE A 130 -17.80 40.17 -4.14
CA PHE A 130 -17.37 40.65 -5.46
C PHE A 130 -17.47 39.55 -6.54
N PRO A 131 -18.65 38.96 -6.80
CA PRO A 131 -18.81 37.82 -7.71
C PRO A 131 -18.44 38.11 -9.18
N LYS A 132 -18.25 39.39 -9.54
CA LYS A 132 -17.79 39.83 -10.87
C LYS A 132 -16.30 40.18 -10.92
N SER A 133 -15.55 40.00 -9.83
CA SER A 133 -14.12 40.30 -9.79
C SER A 133 -13.35 39.43 -10.78
N LYS A 134 -12.29 39.99 -11.37
CA LYS A 134 -11.33 39.26 -12.21
C LYS A 134 -10.60 38.15 -11.45
N HIS A 135 -10.59 38.22 -10.11
CA HIS A 135 -9.89 37.27 -9.24
C HIS A 135 -10.72 36.05 -8.89
N ILE A 136 -12.00 35.96 -9.31
CA ILE A 136 -12.88 34.86 -8.93
C ILE A 136 -12.31 33.48 -9.29
N PRO A 137 -11.82 33.22 -10.52
CA PRO A 137 -11.24 31.92 -10.85
C PRO A 137 -10.03 31.58 -9.97
N SER A 138 -9.13 32.54 -9.77
CA SER A 138 -7.95 32.35 -8.90
C SER A 138 -8.34 32.15 -7.43
N ALA A 139 -9.36 32.85 -6.94
CA ALA A 139 -9.87 32.70 -5.58
C ALA A 139 -10.46 31.30 -5.38
N ILE A 140 -11.25 30.81 -6.34
CA ILE A 140 -11.78 29.43 -6.35
C ILE A 140 -10.63 28.43 -6.36
N LEU A 141 -9.63 28.63 -7.22
CA LEU A 141 -8.44 27.77 -7.32
C LEU A 141 -7.70 27.65 -6.00
N PHE A 142 -7.36 28.78 -5.36
CA PHE A 142 -6.65 28.78 -4.09
C PHE A 142 -7.50 28.25 -2.94
N ARG A 143 -8.81 28.50 -2.96
CA ARG A 143 -9.74 27.97 -1.97
C ARG A 143 -9.87 26.45 -2.09
N ALA A 144 -9.97 25.91 -3.31
CA ALA A 144 -9.96 24.46 -3.54
C ALA A 144 -8.66 23.81 -3.05
N ARG A 145 -7.49 24.42 -3.32
CA ARG A 145 -6.21 23.96 -2.75
C ARG A 145 -6.22 23.96 -1.22
N THR A 146 -6.78 25.02 -0.63
CA THR A 146 -6.89 25.16 0.82
C THR A 146 -7.74 24.03 1.41
N LEU A 147 -8.90 23.74 0.81
CA LEU A 147 -9.78 22.64 1.22
C LEU A 147 -9.12 21.27 1.05
N ALA A 148 -8.43 21.05 -0.07
CA ALA A 148 -7.74 19.79 -0.34
C ALA A 148 -6.63 19.50 0.68
N GLU A 149 -5.88 20.53 1.10
CA GLU A 149 -4.87 20.41 2.17
C GLU A 149 -5.49 20.18 3.55
N GLN A 150 -6.72 20.64 3.76
CA GLN A 150 -7.51 20.33 4.96
C GLN A 150 -8.21 18.97 4.86
N THR A 151 -7.80 18.09 3.93
CA THR A 151 -8.39 16.78 3.65
C THR A 151 -9.84 16.79 3.15
N ASN A 152 -10.43 17.97 2.92
CA ASN A 152 -11.77 18.15 2.37
C ASN A 152 -11.74 18.10 0.83
N ARG A 153 -11.27 16.98 0.27
CA ARG A 153 -11.03 16.84 -1.18
C ARG A 153 -12.32 16.88 -2.01
N ASP A 154 -13.42 16.31 -1.53
CA ASP A 154 -14.68 16.28 -2.29
C ASP A 154 -15.31 17.68 -2.40
N GLN A 155 -15.27 18.45 -1.31
CA GLN A 155 -15.68 19.86 -1.33
C GLN A 155 -14.78 20.70 -2.26
N ALA A 156 -13.48 20.39 -2.33
CA ALA A 156 -12.57 21.06 -3.24
C ALA A 156 -12.92 20.75 -4.71
N ILE A 157 -13.24 19.49 -5.02
CA ILE A 157 -13.71 19.06 -6.36
C ILE A 157 -15.00 19.78 -6.72
N GLU A 158 -16.01 19.75 -5.84
CA GLU A 158 -17.30 20.41 -6.06
C GLU A 158 -17.11 21.92 -6.32
N LEU A 159 -16.27 22.57 -5.52
CA LEU A 159 -15.96 23.99 -5.67
C LEU A 159 -15.31 24.31 -7.02
N LEU A 160 -14.40 23.46 -7.51
CA LEU A 160 -13.78 23.62 -8.82
C LEU A 160 -14.77 23.41 -9.95
N VAL A 161 -15.58 22.34 -9.89
CA VAL A 161 -16.62 22.02 -10.90
C VAL A 161 -17.61 23.19 -11.02
N ASN A 162 -18.14 23.67 -9.90
CA ASN A 162 -19.03 24.84 -9.87
C ASN A 162 -18.32 26.15 -10.25
N GLY A 163 -16.99 26.15 -10.23
CA GLY A 163 -16.14 27.26 -10.63
C GLY A 163 -15.81 27.32 -12.12
N LEU A 164 -15.85 26.20 -12.84
CA LEU A 164 -15.52 26.12 -14.27
C LEU A 164 -16.32 27.15 -15.11
N PRO A 165 -17.65 27.29 -14.97
CA PRO A 165 -18.42 28.25 -15.77
C PRO A 165 -18.09 29.72 -15.44
N LYS A 166 -17.40 29.99 -14.33
CA LYS A 166 -17.04 31.35 -13.88
C LYS A 166 -15.71 31.82 -14.47
N ALA A 167 -14.91 30.92 -15.05
CA ALA A 167 -13.67 31.27 -15.73
C ALA A 167 -13.95 31.77 -17.16
N LYS A 168 -13.67 33.05 -17.42
CA LYS A 168 -13.88 33.68 -18.74
C LYS A 168 -12.67 33.65 -19.66
N ARG A 169 -11.48 33.39 -19.10
CA ARG A 169 -10.22 33.33 -19.84
C ARG A 169 -9.79 31.88 -19.91
N ASP A 170 -9.34 31.43 -21.07
CA ASP A 170 -8.85 30.07 -21.28
C ASP A 170 -7.71 29.72 -20.30
N THR A 171 -6.84 30.69 -19.97
CA THR A 171 -5.78 30.51 -18.98
C THR A 171 -6.31 30.22 -17.57
N ASP A 172 -7.40 30.86 -17.17
CA ASP A 172 -8.02 30.62 -15.86
C ASP A 172 -8.74 29.27 -15.85
N LEU A 173 -9.45 28.96 -16.94
CA LEU A 173 -10.16 27.70 -17.11
C LEU A 173 -9.18 26.52 -17.13
N ALA A 174 -8.03 26.66 -17.82
CA ALA A 174 -6.97 25.68 -17.85
C ALA A 174 -6.40 25.42 -16.45
N ALA A 175 -6.19 26.47 -15.64
CA ALA A 175 -5.72 26.32 -14.27
C ALA A 175 -6.72 25.56 -13.38
N LEU A 176 -8.03 25.80 -13.55
CA LEU A 176 -9.07 25.07 -12.82
C LEU A 176 -9.12 23.59 -13.23
N HIS A 177 -9.11 23.28 -14.54
CA HIS A 177 -9.04 21.91 -15.03
C HIS A 177 -7.78 21.19 -14.53
N TYR A 178 -6.62 21.87 -14.57
CA TYR A 178 -5.38 21.29 -14.04
C TYR A 178 -5.49 20.94 -12.56
N GLN A 179 -6.06 21.81 -11.73
CA GLN A 179 -6.25 21.49 -10.31
C GLN A 179 -7.26 20.37 -10.08
N LEU A 180 -8.34 20.32 -10.87
CA LEU A 180 -9.31 19.24 -10.79
C LEU A 180 -8.66 17.90 -11.14
N GLY A 181 -7.80 17.88 -12.17
CA GLY A 181 -6.98 16.72 -12.52
C GLY A 181 -6.03 16.28 -11.40
N VAL A 182 -5.42 17.22 -10.68
CA VAL A 182 -4.59 16.91 -9.50
C VAL A 182 -5.42 16.21 -8.42
N LEU A 183 -6.61 16.73 -8.10
CA LEU A 183 -7.47 16.13 -7.07
C LEU A 183 -7.95 14.73 -7.46
N TYR A 184 -8.37 14.51 -8.71
CA TYR A 184 -8.75 13.18 -9.19
C TYR A 184 -7.57 12.21 -9.19
N ARG A 185 -6.39 12.65 -9.59
CA ARG A 185 -5.18 11.82 -9.57
C ARG A 185 -4.83 11.41 -8.13
N ASP A 186 -4.94 12.32 -7.18
CA ASP A 186 -4.67 12.04 -5.77
C ASP A 186 -5.70 11.05 -5.18
N GLN A 187 -6.93 11.02 -5.71
CA GLN A 187 -7.95 9.98 -5.44
C GLN A 187 -7.74 8.69 -6.27
N LYS A 188 -6.64 8.58 -7.03
CA LYS A 188 -6.35 7.47 -7.97
C LYS A 188 -7.42 7.26 -9.05
N ARG A 189 -8.24 8.28 -9.31
CA ARG A 189 -9.22 8.32 -10.41
C ARG A 189 -8.51 8.74 -11.70
N TRP A 190 -7.73 7.80 -12.25
CA TRP A 190 -6.80 8.09 -13.34
C TRP A 190 -7.48 8.58 -14.64
N ASP A 191 -8.69 8.07 -14.94
CA ASP A 191 -9.43 8.46 -16.16
C ASP A 191 -9.90 9.90 -16.08
N ASP A 192 -10.62 10.24 -15.01
CA ASP A 192 -11.07 11.59 -14.75
C ASP A 192 -9.88 12.57 -14.72
N ALA A 193 -8.79 12.18 -14.05
CA ALA A 193 -7.58 13.00 -13.99
C ALA A 193 -6.99 13.27 -15.37
N ALA A 194 -6.84 12.23 -16.20
CA ALA A 194 -6.30 12.36 -17.55
C ALA A 194 -7.20 13.25 -18.42
N GLU A 195 -8.52 13.13 -18.32
CA GLU A 195 -9.46 14.00 -19.04
C GLU A 195 -9.26 15.47 -18.65
N GLN A 196 -9.17 15.77 -17.36
CA GLN A 196 -8.99 17.14 -16.89
C GLN A 196 -7.61 17.72 -17.27
N PHE A 197 -6.54 16.91 -17.20
CA PHE A 197 -5.22 17.36 -17.65
C PHE A 197 -5.18 17.61 -19.17
N ASN A 198 -5.82 16.75 -19.97
CA ASN A 198 -5.93 16.97 -21.40
C ASN A 198 -6.77 18.23 -21.69
N ALA A 199 -7.90 18.44 -21.02
CA ALA A 199 -8.71 19.65 -21.16
C ALA A 199 -7.89 20.91 -20.84
N ALA A 200 -7.10 20.90 -19.76
CA ALA A 200 -6.19 21.98 -19.42
C ALA A 200 -5.15 22.24 -20.53
N TYR A 201 -4.60 21.19 -21.14
CA TYR A 201 -3.66 21.31 -22.24
C TYR A 201 -4.31 21.89 -23.53
N GLN A 202 -5.51 21.44 -23.89
CA GLN A 202 -6.22 21.87 -25.10
C GLN A 202 -6.57 23.37 -25.10
N LEU A 203 -6.73 23.97 -23.92
CA LEU A 203 -6.96 25.40 -23.73
C LEU A 203 -5.71 26.27 -24.02
N ARG A 204 -4.61 25.65 -24.46
CA ARG A 204 -3.34 26.30 -24.85
C ARG A 204 -2.83 27.31 -23.81
N PRO A 205 -2.67 26.90 -22.54
CA PRO A 205 -2.08 27.76 -21.53
C PRO A 205 -0.60 28.06 -21.87
N PRO A 206 0.04 29.01 -21.17
CA PRO A 206 1.48 29.23 -21.26
C PRO A 206 2.28 27.91 -21.26
N ARG A 207 3.34 27.87 -22.07
CA ARG A 207 4.13 26.65 -22.36
C ARG A 207 4.48 25.82 -21.12
N ALA A 208 4.93 26.46 -20.04
CA ALA A 208 5.27 25.75 -18.80
C ALA A 208 4.06 25.04 -18.17
N GLU A 209 2.90 25.69 -18.13
CA GLU A 209 1.66 25.12 -17.60
C GLU A 209 1.13 24.00 -18.50
N ALA A 210 1.24 24.18 -19.83
CA ALA A 210 0.88 23.15 -20.80
C ALA A 210 1.74 21.88 -20.62
N MET A 211 3.05 22.02 -20.40
CA MET A 211 3.95 20.89 -20.17
C MET A 211 3.72 20.21 -18.82
N ASN A 212 3.39 20.98 -17.77
CA ASN A 212 2.95 20.40 -16.49
C ASN A 212 1.68 19.55 -16.66
N ALA A 213 0.69 20.05 -17.41
CA ALA A 213 -0.53 19.31 -17.70
C ALA A 213 -0.23 18.03 -18.50
N MET A 214 0.59 18.12 -19.54
CA MET A 214 0.96 16.96 -20.36
C MET A 214 1.78 15.93 -19.59
N TYR A 215 2.66 16.37 -18.70
CA TYR A 215 3.43 15.47 -17.82
C TYR A 215 2.50 14.67 -16.92
N HIS A 216 1.53 15.32 -16.25
CA HIS A 216 0.57 14.61 -15.41
C HIS A 216 -0.43 13.77 -16.20
N TYR A 217 -0.82 14.19 -17.40
CA TYR A 217 -1.56 13.34 -18.34
C TYR A 217 -0.80 12.04 -18.63
N GLY A 218 0.50 12.15 -18.95
CA GLY A 218 1.38 11.00 -19.17
C GLY A 218 1.46 10.07 -17.96
N LEU A 219 1.59 10.61 -16.75
CA LEU A 219 1.58 9.82 -15.51
C LEU A 219 0.27 9.05 -15.33
N CYS A 220 -0.88 9.70 -15.60
CA CYS A 220 -2.19 9.04 -15.48
C CYS A 220 -2.31 7.90 -16.51
N ARG A 221 -1.93 8.15 -17.78
CA ARG A 221 -1.93 7.11 -18.82
C ARG A 221 -0.97 5.96 -18.50
N PHE A 222 0.18 6.24 -17.90
CA PHE A 222 1.12 5.23 -17.45
C PHE A 222 0.52 4.34 -16.35
N SER A 223 -0.15 4.93 -15.34
CA SER A 223 -0.84 4.19 -14.29
C SER A 223 -1.97 3.30 -14.82
N GLN A 224 -2.59 3.70 -15.92
CA GLN A 224 -3.64 2.94 -16.62
C GLN A 224 -3.11 1.85 -17.56
N ARG A 225 -1.78 1.67 -17.62
CA ARG A 225 -1.12 0.76 -18.56
C ARG A 225 -1.32 1.13 -20.04
N ARG A 226 -1.72 2.37 -20.34
CA ARG A 226 -1.80 2.94 -21.69
C ARG A 226 -0.45 3.54 -22.07
N TYR A 227 0.53 2.66 -22.25
CA TYR A 227 1.95 3.04 -22.31
C TYR A 227 2.32 3.86 -23.56
N GLU A 228 1.65 3.63 -24.70
CA GLU A 228 1.89 4.35 -25.94
C GLU A 228 1.46 5.83 -25.83
N GLU A 229 0.31 6.10 -25.21
CA GLU A 229 -0.14 7.46 -24.96
C GLU A 229 0.72 8.18 -23.91
N ALA A 230 1.15 7.43 -22.88
CA ALA A 230 2.10 7.93 -21.90
C ALA A 230 3.42 8.32 -22.57
N ARG A 231 3.96 7.45 -23.43
CA ARG A 231 5.15 7.73 -24.25
C ARG A 231 4.98 9.03 -25.03
N ASP A 232 3.89 9.17 -25.80
CA ASP A 232 3.66 10.36 -26.64
C ASP A 232 3.58 11.65 -25.80
N ALA A 233 2.99 11.56 -24.60
CA ALA A 233 2.94 12.65 -23.64
C ALA A 233 4.33 13.05 -23.15
N PHE A 234 5.13 12.08 -22.70
CA PHE A 234 6.47 12.34 -22.17
C PHE A 234 7.45 12.83 -23.25
N VAL A 235 7.37 12.28 -24.47
CA VAL A 235 8.11 12.79 -25.63
C VAL A 235 7.80 14.26 -25.87
N ARG A 236 6.53 14.65 -25.81
CA ARG A 236 6.12 16.05 -25.98
C ARG A 236 6.70 16.95 -24.88
N VAL A 237 6.66 16.49 -23.63
CA VAL A 237 7.24 17.21 -22.48
C VAL A 237 8.74 17.40 -22.65
N THR A 238 9.49 16.35 -23.00
CA THR A 238 10.96 16.42 -23.16
C THR A 238 11.40 17.34 -24.30
N GLN A 239 10.61 17.46 -25.37
CA GLN A 239 10.90 18.34 -26.50
C GLN A 239 10.58 19.82 -26.21
N GLN A 240 9.60 20.07 -25.34
CA GLN A 240 9.03 21.41 -25.16
C GLN A 240 9.25 21.99 -23.78
N THR A 241 9.63 21.25 -22.75
CA THR A 241 9.90 21.88 -21.46
C THR A 241 11.21 22.66 -21.48
N THR A 242 11.27 23.74 -20.71
CA THR A 242 12.51 24.47 -20.41
C THR A 242 13.02 24.17 -19.00
N ASP A 243 12.24 23.41 -18.23
CA ASP A 243 12.57 22.97 -16.88
C ASP A 243 13.33 21.63 -16.97
N TRP A 244 14.61 21.65 -16.58
CA TRP A 244 15.48 20.48 -16.66
C TRP A 244 15.04 19.34 -15.74
N GLU A 245 14.45 19.66 -14.59
CA GLU A 245 13.98 18.66 -13.63
C GLU A 245 12.76 17.94 -14.20
N GLN A 246 11.82 18.70 -14.74
CA GLN A 246 10.67 18.11 -15.45
C GLN A 246 11.12 17.31 -16.68
N ALA A 247 12.12 17.81 -17.43
CA ALA A 247 12.65 17.09 -18.59
C ALA A 247 13.24 15.73 -18.18
N TYR A 248 14.06 15.71 -17.14
CA TYR A 248 14.67 14.49 -16.60
C TYR A 248 13.59 13.46 -16.22
N ASN A 249 12.64 13.87 -15.40
CA ASN A 249 11.55 13.01 -14.96
C ASN A 249 10.73 12.47 -16.16
N ALA A 250 10.43 13.32 -17.15
CA ALA A 250 9.74 12.89 -18.36
C ALA A 250 10.57 11.90 -19.20
N PHE A 251 11.89 12.05 -19.31
CA PHE A 251 12.74 11.08 -19.99
C PHE A 251 12.76 9.71 -19.28
N VAL A 252 12.84 9.69 -17.95
CA VAL A 252 12.79 8.44 -17.17
C VAL A 252 11.45 7.74 -17.40
N TYR A 253 10.34 8.46 -17.31
CA TYR A 253 9.03 7.88 -17.57
C TYR A 253 8.82 7.46 -19.03
N TRP A 254 9.42 8.16 -19.99
CA TRP A 254 9.46 7.72 -21.38
C TRP A 254 10.22 6.39 -21.51
N ALA A 255 11.42 6.26 -20.94
CA ALA A 255 12.18 5.02 -20.95
C ALA A 255 11.37 3.86 -20.31
N ARG A 256 10.75 4.10 -19.15
CA ARG A 256 9.86 3.12 -18.49
C ARG A 256 8.66 2.74 -19.35
N ALA A 257 8.07 3.68 -20.09
CA ALA A 257 6.98 3.40 -21.00
C ALA A 257 7.44 2.50 -22.17
N GLU A 258 8.60 2.79 -22.77
CA GLU A 258 9.19 1.95 -23.82
C GLU A 258 9.51 0.53 -23.31
N MET A 259 10.01 0.41 -22.08
CA MET A 259 10.23 -0.90 -21.43
C MET A 259 8.94 -1.70 -21.30
N ARG A 260 7.84 -1.05 -20.90
CA ARG A 260 6.51 -1.70 -20.81
C ARG A 260 5.91 -2.06 -22.16
N ILE A 261 6.25 -1.32 -23.22
CA ILE A 261 5.91 -1.63 -24.63
C ILE A 261 6.86 -2.71 -25.20
N GLN A 262 7.85 -3.16 -24.43
CA GLN A 262 8.91 -4.10 -24.85
C GLN A 262 9.87 -3.55 -25.91
N ASN A 263 9.93 -2.22 -26.06
CA ASN A 263 10.89 -1.54 -26.92
C ASN A 263 12.20 -1.24 -26.16
N TYR A 264 12.90 -2.31 -25.78
CA TYR A 264 14.08 -2.24 -24.91
C TYR A 264 15.25 -1.46 -25.52
N GLU A 265 15.38 -1.48 -26.85
CA GLU A 265 16.45 -0.77 -27.57
C GLU A 265 16.31 0.75 -27.43
N GLN A 266 15.08 1.26 -27.63
CA GLN A 266 14.77 2.68 -27.45
C GLN A 266 14.93 3.09 -25.98
N ALA A 267 14.44 2.29 -25.03
CA ALA A 267 14.60 2.54 -23.61
C ALA A 267 16.10 2.67 -23.22
N GLY A 268 16.94 1.74 -23.66
CA GLY A 268 18.38 1.78 -23.40
C GLY A 268 19.06 2.99 -24.05
N THR A 269 18.61 3.42 -25.22
CA THR A 269 19.11 4.64 -25.87
C THR A 269 18.75 5.89 -25.06
N ILE A 270 17.54 5.98 -24.51
CA ILE A 270 17.14 7.10 -23.65
C ILE A 270 17.97 7.13 -22.37
N LEU A 271 18.10 6.01 -21.66
CA LEU A 271 18.82 5.93 -20.39
C LEU A 271 20.32 6.24 -20.55
N ARG A 272 20.97 5.74 -21.61
CA ARG A 272 22.38 6.09 -21.92
C ARG A 272 22.55 7.57 -22.23
N LYS A 273 21.61 8.18 -22.96
CA LYS A 273 21.63 9.63 -23.22
C LYS A 273 21.45 10.44 -21.94
N LEU A 274 20.60 10.00 -21.02
CA LEU A 274 20.47 10.62 -19.70
C LEU A 274 21.78 10.53 -18.93
N SER A 275 22.40 9.35 -18.88
CA SER A 275 23.64 9.11 -18.12
C SER A 275 24.82 9.96 -18.64
N ALA A 276 24.90 10.16 -19.96
CA ALA A 276 25.98 10.93 -20.58
C ALA A 276 25.75 12.46 -20.52
N ASN A 277 24.57 12.95 -20.13
CA ASN A 277 24.25 14.38 -20.22
C ASN A 277 24.74 15.13 -18.97
N PRO A 278 25.67 16.11 -19.11
CA PRO A 278 26.20 16.86 -17.97
C PRO A 278 25.13 17.63 -17.17
N ARG A 279 23.97 17.91 -17.77
CA ARG A 279 22.86 18.61 -17.08
C ARG A 279 22.12 17.74 -16.09
N PHE A 280 22.25 16.41 -16.17
CA PHE A 280 21.57 15.45 -15.31
C PHE A 280 22.53 14.74 -14.36
N LEU A 281 23.73 15.28 -14.14
CA LEU A 281 24.71 14.71 -13.21
C LEU A 281 24.19 14.62 -11.77
N SER A 282 23.30 15.52 -11.36
CA SER A 282 22.61 15.44 -10.06
C SER A 282 21.75 14.19 -9.90
N HIS A 283 21.38 13.55 -11.01
CA HIS A 283 20.56 12.34 -11.07
C HIS A 283 21.36 11.12 -11.57
N ALA A 284 22.68 11.25 -11.68
CA ALA A 284 23.54 10.18 -12.23
C ALA A 284 23.43 8.88 -11.42
N ASP A 285 23.13 8.99 -10.12
CA ASP A 285 22.97 7.85 -9.22
C ASP A 285 21.64 7.11 -9.40
N ASP A 286 20.63 7.69 -10.07
CA ASP A 286 19.33 7.03 -10.23
C ASP A 286 19.27 6.16 -11.50
N ILE A 287 20.03 6.54 -12.53
CA ILE A 287 20.00 5.91 -13.86
C ILE A 287 20.49 4.45 -13.86
N PRO A 288 21.52 4.04 -13.07
CA PRO A 288 21.96 2.65 -13.00
C PRO A 288 20.85 1.69 -12.57
N LEU A 289 19.95 2.11 -11.69
CA LEU A 289 18.81 1.30 -11.28
C LEU A 289 17.80 1.12 -12.41
N GLU A 290 17.55 2.15 -13.21
CA GLU A 290 16.69 2.03 -14.41
C GLU A 290 17.34 1.13 -15.47
N LEU A 291 18.67 1.15 -15.60
CA LEU A 291 19.39 0.23 -16.49
C LEU A 291 19.31 -1.22 -16.01
N ALA A 292 19.40 -1.46 -14.70
CA ALA A 292 19.22 -2.79 -14.12
C ALA A 292 17.77 -3.31 -14.31
N ASP A 293 16.76 -2.45 -14.18
CA ASP A 293 15.38 -2.80 -14.49
C ASP A 293 15.19 -3.11 -15.99
N LEU A 294 15.87 -2.37 -16.87
CA LEU A 294 15.85 -2.61 -18.31
C LEU A 294 16.45 -3.97 -18.66
N THR A 295 17.61 -4.32 -18.09
CA THR A 295 18.25 -5.63 -18.35
C THR A 295 17.35 -6.76 -17.86
N LEU A 296 16.75 -6.61 -16.67
CA LEU A 296 15.77 -7.56 -16.14
C LEU A 296 14.57 -7.76 -17.09
N GLN A 297 13.93 -6.67 -17.51
CA GLN A 297 12.77 -6.76 -18.41
C GLN A 297 13.13 -7.29 -19.79
N SER A 298 14.36 -7.09 -20.25
CA SER A 298 14.88 -7.71 -21.48
C SER A 298 15.25 -9.19 -21.33
N GLY A 299 15.05 -9.80 -20.16
CA GLY A 299 15.34 -11.21 -19.87
C GLY A 299 16.80 -11.50 -19.47
N ARG A 300 17.65 -10.48 -19.34
CA ARG A 300 19.07 -10.61 -18.96
C ARG A 300 19.22 -10.51 -17.45
N ILE A 301 18.79 -11.57 -16.76
CA ILE A 301 18.70 -11.62 -15.29
C ILE A 301 20.07 -11.47 -14.63
N ASP A 302 21.10 -12.19 -15.11
CA ASP A 302 22.45 -12.13 -14.51
C ASP A 302 23.06 -10.72 -14.61
N GLU A 303 22.89 -10.07 -15.77
CA GLU A 303 23.36 -8.70 -15.98
C GLU A 303 22.62 -7.71 -15.06
N SER A 304 21.32 -7.91 -14.83
CA SER A 304 20.54 -7.11 -13.88
C SER A 304 21.05 -7.24 -12.45
N ILE A 305 21.29 -8.46 -11.98
CA ILE A 305 21.83 -8.71 -10.63
C ILE A 305 23.22 -8.08 -10.50
N ALA A 306 24.07 -8.19 -11.51
CA ALA A 306 25.38 -7.56 -11.51
C ALA A 306 25.28 -6.03 -11.39
N LEU A 307 24.36 -5.39 -12.11
CA LEU A 307 24.13 -3.95 -12.04
C LEU A 307 23.59 -3.50 -10.67
N TYR A 308 22.61 -4.20 -10.09
CA TYR A 308 22.14 -3.89 -8.74
C TYR A 308 23.23 -4.12 -7.69
N THR A 309 24.03 -5.17 -7.83
CA THR A 309 25.14 -5.48 -6.91
C THR A 309 26.22 -4.39 -6.97
N ASP A 310 26.59 -3.96 -8.17
CA ASP A 310 27.52 -2.84 -8.37
C ASP A 310 26.96 -1.55 -7.76
N TYR A 311 25.67 -1.29 -7.95
CA TYR A 311 24.99 -0.15 -7.35
C TYR A 311 25.09 -0.16 -5.82
N VAL A 312 24.66 -1.23 -5.17
CA VAL A 312 24.69 -1.35 -3.71
C VAL A 312 26.12 -1.24 -3.16
N ARG A 313 27.12 -1.72 -3.90
CA ARG A 313 28.54 -1.59 -3.53
C ARG A 313 29.01 -0.15 -3.53
N ARG A 314 28.62 0.65 -4.54
CA ARG A 314 28.99 2.06 -4.67
C ARG A 314 28.20 2.98 -3.73
N HIS A 315 27.02 2.56 -3.30
CA HIS A 315 26.12 3.32 -2.43
C HIS A 315 25.93 2.60 -1.08
N PRO A 316 26.79 2.85 -0.06
CA PRO A 316 26.76 2.10 1.20
C PRO A 316 25.55 2.43 2.08
N THR A 317 24.89 3.58 1.87
CA THR A 317 23.69 4.02 2.61
C THR A 317 22.74 4.76 1.68
N GLY A 318 21.47 4.87 2.06
CA GLY A 318 20.46 5.68 1.36
C GLY A 318 19.24 4.90 0.90
N GLU A 319 18.17 5.64 0.61
CA GLU A 319 16.88 5.09 0.19
C GLU A 319 16.97 4.30 -1.12
N GLN A 320 17.78 4.76 -2.07
CA GLN A 320 17.98 4.05 -3.34
C GLN A 320 18.73 2.72 -3.17
N ARG A 321 19.65 2.64 -2.20
CA ARG A 321 20.28 1.36 -1.84
C ARG A 321 19.24 0.37 -1.33
N ALA A 322 18.33 0.86 -0.49
CA ALA A 322 17.23 0.06 0.02
C ALA A 322 16.31 -0.42 -1.11
N LEU A 323 15.98 0.45 -2.07
CA LEU A 323 15.24 0.09 -3.27
C LEU A 323 15.97 -0.95 -4.12
N ALA A 324 17.28 -0.81 -4.31
CA ALA A 324 18.10 -1.76 -5.06
C ALA A 324 18.06 -3.16 -4.43
N HIS A 325 18.24 -3.24 -3.11
CA HIS A 325 18.08 -4.49 -2.36
C HIS A 325 16.68 -5.07 -2.49
N PHE A 326 15.64 -4.23 -2.41
CA PHE A 326 14.27 -4.68 -2.59
C PHE A 326 14.05 -5.29 -3.97
N ARG A 327 14.54 -4.61 -5.03
CA ARG A 327 14.47 -5.12 -6.41
C ARG A 327 15.25 -6.43 -6.58
N MET A 328 16.48 -6.52 -6.05
CA MET A 328 17.25 -7.77 -6.03
C MET A 328 16.47 -8.90 -5.36
N ALA A 329 15.84 -8.64 -4.21
CA ALA A 329 15.04 -9.65 -3.53
C ALA A 329 13.89 -10.18 -4.41
N MET A 330 13.22 -9.30 -5.16
CA MET A 330 12.19 -9.71 -6.11
C MET A 330 12.78 -10.51 -7.27
N VAL A 331 13.96 -10.15 -7.76
CA VAL A 331 14.66 -10.96 -8.79
C VAL A 331 14.96 -12.36 -8.28
N TYR A 332 15.56 -12.49 -7.10
CA TYR A 332 15.88 -13.80 -6.51
C TYR A 332 14.62 -14.63 -6.22
N ARG A 333 13.53 -13.99 -5.78
CA ARG A 333 12.27 -14.67 -5.51
C ARG A 333 11.56 -15.11 -6.80
N ASP A 334 11.35 -14.19 -7.73
CA ASP A 334 10.42 -14.37 -8.86
C ASP A 334 11.08 -14.98 -10.10
N HIS A 335 12.40 -14.79 -10.27
CA HIS A 335 13.12 -15.26 -11.46
C HIS A 335 14.10 -16.41 -11.20
N LEU A 336 14.58 -16.56 -9.96
CA LEU A 336 15.57 -17.59 -9.60
C LEU A 336 15.07 -18.59 -8.56
N ALA A 337 13.88 -18.39 -7.98
CA ALA A 337 13.34 -19.17 -6.87
C ALA A 337 14.33 -19.36 -5.70
N ASN A 338 15.28 -18.44 -5.53
CA ASN A 338 16.32 -18.50 -4.49
C ASN A 338 15.85 -17.70 -3.27
N LEU A 339 15.06 -18.37 -2.43
CA LEU A 339 14.44 -17.79 -1.24
C LEU A 339 15.44 -17.31 -0.17
N PRO A 340 16.57 -18.01 0.09
CA PRO A 340 17.59 -17.51 1.02
C PRO A 340 18.17 -16.16 0.62
N GLU A 341 18.55 -15.98 -0.65
CA GLU A 341 19.08 -14.70 -1.14
C GLU A 341 17.99 -13.61 -1.16
N ALA A 342 16.76 -13.98 -1.57
CA ALA A 342 15.62 -13.06 -1.49
C ALA A 342 15.41 -12.55 -0.06
N LYS A 343 15.45 -13.44 0.94
CA LYS A 343 15.34 -13.10 2.37
C LYS A 343 16.47 -12.14 2.80
N ALA A 344 17.73 -12.46 2.48
CA ALA A 344 18.89 -11.64 2.86
C ALA A 344 18.79 -10.21 2.30
N HIS A 345 18.31 -10.06 1.07
CA HIS A 345 18.10 -8.76 0.46
C HIS A 345 16.90 -7.99 1.03
N LEU A 346 15.82 -8.67 1.44
CA LEU A 346 14.72 -8.02 2.17
C LEU A 346 15.15 -7.51 3.54
N ASP A 347 15.95 -8.30 4.28
CA ASP A 347 16.56 -7.86 5.54
C ASP A 347 17.44 -6.61 5.33
N SER A 348 18.25 -6.64 4.27
CA SER A 348 19.10 -5.51 3.91
C SER A 348 18.31 -4.28 3.49
N THR A 349 17.15 -4.45 2.84
CA THR A 349 16.22 -3.36 2.51
C THR A 349 15.78 -2.60 3.76
N ILE A 350 15.33 -3.35 4.79
CA ILE A 350 14.85 -2.77 6.04
C ILE A 350 15.99 -2.08 6.80
N LYS A 351 17.17 -2.70 6.85
CA LYS A 351 18.37 -2.14 7.52
C LYS A 351 18.92 -0.88 6.86
N SER A 352 18.67 -0.68 5.56
CA SER A 352 19.21 0.45 4.78
C SER A 352 18.44 1.76 4.93
N GLY A 353 17.34 1.78 5.69
CA GLY A 353 16.49 2.98 5.83
C GLY A 353 15.57 3.21 4.63
N ALA A 354 14.89 2.16 4.15
CA ALA A 354 13.87 2.27 3.10
C ALA A 354 12.74 3.25 3.48
N ALA A 355 12.13 3.89 2.48
CA ALA A 355 10.83 4.56 2.67
C ALA A 355 9.78 3.61 3.25
N ALA A 356 8.84 4.18 4.00
CA ALA A 356 7.84 3.41 4.75
C ALA A 356 7.12 2.35 3.89
N GLU A 357 6.67 2.72 2.69
CA GLU A 357 5.96 1.79 1.80
C GLU A 357 6.83 0.60 1.34
N ILE A 358 8.09 0.86 1.00
CA ILE A 358 9.05 -0.17 0.61
C ILE A 358 9.39 -1.04 1.82
N ALA A 359 9.60 -0.43 2.99
CA ALA A 359 9.89 -1.14 4.23
C ALA A 359 8.72 -2.05 4.63
N ASP A 360 7.48 -1.57 4.53
CA ASP A 360 6.27 -2.34 4.83
C ASP A 360 6.12 -3.51 3.87
N SER A 361 6.32 -3.27 2.57
CA SER A 361 6.30 -4.31 1.54
C SER A 361 7.40 -5.35 1.78
N ALA A 362 8.60 -4.90 2.14
CA ALA A 362 9.73 -5.77 2.43
C ALA A 362 9.48 -6.63 3.67
N ARG A 363 8.92 -6.06 4.75
CA ARG A 363 8.54 -6.82 5.97
C ARG A 363 7.47 -7.87 5.68
N ALA A 364 6.47 -7.53 4.88
CA ALA A 364 5.43 -8.47 4.49
C ALA A 364 6.02 -9.65 3.68
N ALA A 365 6.84 -9.36 2.66
CA ALA A 365 7.52 -10.38 1.88
C ALA A 365 8.48 -11.24 2.74
N LEU A 366 9.22 -10.60 3.65
CA LEU A 366 10.16 -11.26 4.55
C LEU A 366 9.45 -12.24 5.49
N ALA A 367 8.31 -11.86 6.05
CA ALA A 367 7.51 -12.72 6.93
C ALA A 367 7.03 -13.97 6.19
N LEU A 368 6.55 -13.80 4.95
CA LEU A 368 6.06 -14.90 4.12
C LEU A 368 7.19 -15.86 3.73
N ILE A 369 8.30 -15.34 3.20
CA ILE A 369 9.46 -16.15 2.82
C ILE A 369 10.06 -16.86 4.03
N SER A 370 10.15 -16.19 5.17
CA SER A 370 10.69 -16.81 6.40
C SER A 370 9.80 -17.95 6.88
N LYS A 371 8.47 -17.81 6.81
CA LYS A 371 7.53 -18.88 7.16
C LYS A 371 7.67 -20.08 6.22
N GLY A 372 7.78 -19.85 4.91
CA GLY A 372 7.98 -20.90 3.91
C GLY A 372 9.28 -21.66 4.13
N LEU A 373 10.39 -20.94 4.30
CA LEU A 373 11.71 -21.52 4.58
C LEU A 373 11.72 -22.35 5.87
N LEU A 374 11.10 -21.85 6.95
CA LEU A 374 11.00 -22.59 8.20
C LEU A 374 10.20 -23.90 8.04
N ALA A 375 9.13 -23.89 7.24
CA ALA A 375 8.36 -25.09 6.97
C ALA A 375 9.17 -26.12 6.15
N ILE A 376 9.97 -25.66 5.18
CA ILE A 376 10.88 -26.51 4.39
C ILE A 376 11.98 -27.11 5.29
N GLU A 377 12.61 -26.29 6.13
CA GLU A 377 13.62 -26.73 7.10
C GLU A 377 13.03 -27.77 8.06
N ARG A 378 11.82 -27.51 8.58
CA ARG A 378 11.13 -28.44 9.48
C ARG A 378 10.87 -29.80 8.83
N ILE A 379 10.53 -29.86 7.54
CA ILE A 379 10.41 -31.13 6.80
C ILE A 379 11.73 -31.88 6.81
N SER A 380 12.85 -31.19 6.57
CA SER A 380 14.18 -31.79 6.54
C SER A 380 14.61 -32.32 7.91
N GLU A 381 14.37 -31.57 8.98
CA GLU A 381 14.65 -31.97 10.36
C GLU A 381 13.84 -33.21 10.77
N ILE A 382 12.52 -33.19 10.52
CA ILE A 382 11.65 -34.32 10.89
C ILE A 382 12.05 -35.58 10.13
N ARG A 383 12.37 -35.47 8.84
CA ARG A 383 12.85 -36.62 8.05
C ARG A 383 14.17 -37.17 8.61
N ALA A 384 15.11 -36.29 8.96
CA ALA A 384 16.37 -36.71 9.57
C ALA A 384 16.14 -37.41 10.94
N GLU A 385 15.24 -36.90 11.78
CA GLU A 385 14.88 -37.52 13.06
C GLU A 385 14.23 -38.91 12.85
N LEU A 386 13.33 -39.03 11.86
CA LEU A 386 12.69 -40.31 11.52
C LEU A 386 13.66 -41.35 10.92
N GLU A 387 14.73 -40.91 10.26
CA GLU A 387 15.75 -41.75 9.64
C GLU A 387 16.96 -42.00 10.55
N ALA A 388 17.06 -41.30 11.68
CA ALA A 388 18.19 -41.40 12.60
C ALA A 388 18.32 -42.83 13.17
N PRO A 389 19.53 -43.41 13.18
CA PRO A 389 19.76 -44.67 13.88
C PRO A 389 19.50 -44.47 15.38
N PRO A 390 18.87 -45.43 16.05
CA PRO A 390 18.54 -45.30 17.47
C PRO A 390 19.81 -45.06 18.30
N SER A 391 19.91 -43.88 18.89
CA SER A 391 21.04 -43.46 19.73
C SER A 391 20.92 -44.15 21.08
N GLY A 392 21.90 -44.98 21.42
CA GLY A 392 22.05 -45.52 22.76
C GLY A 392 22.53 -44.43 23.70
N ASP A 393 21.61 -43.75 24.37
CA ASP A 393 21.91 -43.02 25.60
C ASP A 393 20.84 -43.34 26.65
N SER A 394 21.24 -44.13 27.62
CA SER A 394 20.52 -44.33 28.86
C SER A 394 20.72 -43.10 29.74
N THR A 395 19.65 -42.36 30.03
CA THR A 395 19.37 -41.92 31.41
C THR A 395 17.88 -41.64 31.58
N SER A 396 17.33 -42.38 32.52
CA SER A 396 15.99 -42.31 33.07
C SER A 396 15.63 -40.94 33.63
N ALA A 397 14.40 -40.49 33.40
CA ALA A 397 13.43 -40.23 34.46
C ALA A 397 12.08 -39.82 33.85
N ASP A 398 11.14 -40.76 33.83
CA ASP A 398 9.72 -40.45 33.96
C ASP A 398 9.29 -40.93 35.35
N SER A 399 8.69 -40.03 36.13
CA SER A 399 7.91 -40.38 37.31
C SER A 399 6.92 -39.27 37.59
N THR A 400 5.68 -39.45 37.14
CA THR A 400 4.52 -38.74 37.68
C THR A 400 4.02 -39.40 38.97
N GLN A 401 3.83 -38.60 40.03
CA GLN A 401 2.81 -38.82 41.06
C GLN A 401 2.19 -37.48 41.53
N PRO A 402 0.94 -37.48 42.04
CA PRO A 402 0.05 -36.31 42.12
C PRO A 402 -0.01 -35.58 43.49
N GLU A 403 -0.59 -34.38 43.45
CA GLU A 403 -0.69 -33.24 44.40
C GLU A 403 -0.94 -33.48 45.91
N ALA A 404 -0.40 -32.59 46.77
CA ALA A 404 -1.09 -31.47 47.48
C ALA A 404 -0.17 -30.79 48.56
N PRO A 405 -0.57 -29.73 49.30
CA PRO A 405 -0.20 -28.32 49.06
C PRO A 405 0.60 -27.65 50.21
N VAL A 406 1.42 -26.63 49.92
CA VAL A 406 1.92 -25.70 50.95
C VAL A 406 1.94 -24.27 50.41
N GLU A 407 1.15 -23.42 51.09
CA GLU A 407 1.04 -21.96 50.94
C GLU A 407 2.12 -21.22 51.79
N PRO A 408 2.23 -19.88 51.80
CA PRO A 408 3.47 -19.18 51.45
C PRO A 408 4.11 -18.40 52.62
N THR A 409 5.36 -18.00 52.44
CA THR A 409 5.99 -16.86 53.15
C THR A 409 6.84 -16.12 52.11
N GLY A 410 6.48 -14.92 51.63
CA GLY A 410 6.74 -13.64 52.32
C GLY A 410 8.24 -13.37 52.33
N GLU A 411 8.85 -12.36 51.72
CA GLU A 411 8.43 -11.01 51.33
C GLU A 411 9.32 -10.50 50.17
N ILE A 412 8.76 -9.56 49.39
CA ILE A 412 9.30 -8.62 48.38
C ILE A 412 10.28 -7.64 49.13
N PRO A 413 11.17 -6.77 48.55
CA PRO A 413 11.07 -6.20 47.20
C PRO A 413 12.31 -5.62 46.44
N THR A 414 12.02 -5.18 45.21
CA THR A 414 12.50 -3.99 44.46
C THR A 414 13.92 -3.97 43.87
N GLU A 415 14.12 -3.82 42.55
CA GLU A 415 13.86 -2.70 41.60
C GLU A 415 15.05 -1.72 41.50
N GLN A 416 15.40 -1.38 40.23
CA GLN A 416 16.13 -0.20 39.74
C GLN A 416 17.59 -0.34 39.23
N ASP A 417 17.70 -0.07 37.93
CA ASP A 417 18.66 0.77 37.20
C ASP A 417 20.17 0.65 37.47
N GLU A 418 20.93 0.39 36.39
CA GLU A 418 21.97 1.35 35.95
C GLU A 418 22.41 1.10 34.50
N VAL A 419 22.28 2.15 33.70
CA VAL A 419 22.96 2.36 32.41
C VAL A 419 24.42 2.71 32.69
N ARG A 420 25.39 2.08 32.00
CA ARG A 420 26.71 2.70 31.75
C ARG A 420 27.43 2.14 30.52
N THR A 421 28.12 3.06 29.88
CA THR A 421 28.68 3.11 28.53
C THR A 421 30.20 2.89 28.48
N LEU A 422 30.69 2.62 27.25
CA LEU A 422 31.98 3.03 26.64
C LEU A 422 33.27 2.18 26.82
N ASP A 423 33.70 1.67 25.67
CA ASP A 423 35.02 1.78 25.01
C ASP A 423 36.34 1.19 25.56
N SER A 424 37.09 0.68 24.57
CA SER A 424 38.53 0.46 24.43
C SER A 424 39.15 -0.85 24.94
N VAL A 425 39.59 -1.70 23.99
CA VAL A 425 40.95 -2.27 23.90
C VAL A 425 41.28 -2.58 22.43
N GLN A 426 42.18 -1.78 21.81
CA GLN A 426 43.12 -2.22 20.77
C GLN A 426 44.25 -2.99 21.49
N THR A 427 44.81 -4.10 21.00
CA THR A 427 45.83 -4.30 19.94
C THR A 427 46.15 -5.81 19.98
N GLY A 428 46.56 -6.55 18.96
CA GLY A 428 47.00 -6.32 17.59
C GLY A 428 47.78 -7.58 17.17
N GLU A 429 47.72 -7.97 15.90
CA GLU A 429 48.80 -8.72 15.25
C GLU A 429 48.65 -8.63 13.72
N SER A 430 49.77 -8.33 13.07
CA SER A 430 49.94 -7.95 11.67
C SER A 430 50.50 -9.11 10.86
N LEU A 431 50.02 -9.29 9.61
CA LEU A 431 50.82 -9.90 8.54
C LEU A 431 50.62 -9.13 7.23
N HIS A 432 51.73 -8.91 6.54
CA HIS A 432 51.96 -7.97 5.46
C HIS A 432 52.57 -8.73 4.28
N PHE A 433 52.00 -8.60 3.07
CA PHE A 433 52.61 -8.82 1.74
C PHE A 433 51.62 -8.18 0.74
N GLY A 434 51.95 -7.36 -0.25
CA GLY A 434 53.17 -7.16 -1.03
C GLY A 434 52.78 -7.24 -2.52
N GLU A 435 52.46 -6.10 -3.15
CA GLU A 435 52.40 -5.92 -4.62
C GLU A 435 53.81 -6.06 -5.24
N PRO A 436 54.03 -6.26 -6.58
CA PRO A 436 53.42 -5.43 -7.64
C PRO A 436 53.29 -6.01 -9.09
N ASP A 437 52.76 -5.13 -9.96
CA ASP A 437 53.05 -4.91 -11.39
C ASP A 437 52.13 -5.45 -12.53
N LEU A 438 51.67 -4.48 -13.35
CA LEU A 438 50.99 -4.57 -14.64
C LEU A 438 51.99 -4.75 -15.82
N PRO A 439 51.52 -5.10 -17.03
CA PRO A 439 51.45 -4.06 -18.07
C PRO A 439 50.22 -4.15 -19.01
N ALA A 440 50.09 -3.10 -19.83
CA ALA A 440 48.97 -2.79 -20.74
C ALA A 440 49.18 -3.25 -22.21
N ASP A 441 48.10 -3.07 -22.99
CA ASP A 441 47.97 -2.84 -24.45
C ASP A 441 47.51 -3.95 -25.43
N SER A 442 46.28 -3.72 -25.93
CA SER A 442 45.78 -3.67 -27.32
C SER A 442 45.74 -4.89 -28.28
N ALA A 443 44.50 -5.18 -28.70
CA ALA A 443 43.99 -5.40 -30.07
C ALA A 443 44.59 -6.49 -31.01
N LEU A 444 43.76 -7.47 -31.41
CA LEU A 444 43.34 -7.72 -32.82
C LEU A 444 42.48 -8.99 -32.99
N ALA A 445 41.35 -8.81 -33.70
CA ALA A 445 40.56 -9.68 -34.59
C ALA A 445 40.65 -11.23 -34.56
N GLY A 446 39.46 -11.87 -34.61
CA GLY A 446 39.27 -13.18 -35.27
C GLY A 446 38.10 -14.03 -34.74
N GLU A 447 36.91 -13.91 -35.34
CA GLU A 447 35.93 -15.02 -35.41
C GLU A 447 36.40 -16.09 -36.43
N PRO A 448 35.74 -17.27 -36.63
CA PRO A 448 34.73 -18.00 -35.84
C PRO A 448 35.11 -19.50 -35.62
N ARG A 449 34.39 -20.23 -34.73
CA ARG A 449 33.77 -21.55 -35.01
C ARG A 449 33.24 -22.26 -33.76
N SER A 450 31.92 -22.45 -33.76
CA SER A 450 31.17 -23.67 -33.43
C SER A 450 31.84 -24.76 -32.57
N THR A 451 31.33 -24.95 -31.36
CA THR A 451 30.98 -26.29 -30.84
C THR A 451 29.78 -26.20 -29.92
N THR A 452 28.79 -27.00 -30.25
CA THR A 452 27.59 -27.39 -29.52
C THR A 452 27.88 -27.83 -28.08
N THR A 453 27.16 -27.27 -27.10
CA THR A 453 26.79 -27.90 -25.81
C THR A 453 25.73 -27.00 -25.16
N ALA A 454 24.47 -27.40 -25.16
CA ALA A 454 23.83 -28.26 -24.16
C ALA A 454 23.54 -27.53 -22.84
N VAL A 455 22.25 -27.26 -22.67
CA VAL A 455 21.53 -26.84 -21.46
C VAL A 455 21.95 -27.68 -20.24
N PRO A 456 22.17 -27.11 -19.05
CA PRO A 456 22.11 -27.86 -17.81
C PRO A 456 20.76 -27.63 -17.15
N ASP A 457 19.89 -28.64 -17.29
CA ASP A 457 18.66 -28.78 -16.54
C ASP A 457 18.93 -29.53 -15.23
N SER A 458 18.30 -29.03 -14.18
CA SER A 458 17.71 -29.75 -13.05
C SER A 458 18.55 -30.76 -12.25
N ILE A 459 18.73 -30.37 -10.99
CA ILE A 459 18.90 -31.17 -9.79
C ILE A 459 17.91 -32.36 -9.75
N GLN A 460 18.40 -33.58 -9.56
CA GLN A 460 17.68 -34.65 -8.87
C GLN A 460 18.61 -35.50 -7.98
N PRO A 461 18.09 -36.02 -6.85
CA PRO A 461 18.86 -36.67 -5.80
C PRO A 461 19.01 -38.18 -6.03
N ALA A 462 20.16 -38.72 -5.61
CA ALA A 462 20.47 -40.14 -5.70
C ALA A 462 19.69 -40.98 -4.66
N ARG A 463 19.06 -42.06 -5.13
CA ARG A 463 18.71 -43.24 -4.34
C ARG A 463 19.35 -44.49 -4.96
N ALA A 464 19.67 -45.42 -4.07
CA ALA A 464 20.56 -46.56 -4.20
C ALA A 464 20.15 -47.65 -5.22
N ALA A 465 21.16 -48.41 -5.66
CA ALA A 465 21.02 -49.80 -6.06
C ALA A 465 22.26 -50.59 -5.60
N SER A 466 21.99 -51.81 -5.18
CA SER A 466 22.83 -52.78 -4.50
C SER A 466 23.60 -53.72 -5.45
N ASP A 467 24.73 -54.22 -4.94
CA ASP A 467 25.19 -55.62 -4.94
C ASP A 467 26.17 -56.18 -6.00
N SER A 468 27.06 -57.02 -5.44
CA SER A 468 28.01 -58.01 -6.03
C SER A 468 29.23 -57.43 -6.80
N THR A 469 30.49 -57.82 -6.58
CA THR A 469 31.09 -59.17 -6.53
C THR A 469 32.57 -59.13 -6.05
N GLU A 470 32.93 -60.11 -5.22
CA GLU A 470 34.16 -60.95 -5.18
C GLU A 470 35.62 -60.44 -5.32
N THR A 471 36.46 -61.18 -4.58
CA THR A 471 37.92 -61.48 -4.67
C THR A 471 38.78 -60.78 -3.61
N ASP A 472 39.15 -61.46 -2.51
CA ASP A 472 40.09 -62.59 -2.35
C ASP A 472 41.56 -62.19 -2.51
N SER A 473 42.28 -62.11 -1.38
CA SER A 473 43.72 -62.40 -1.30
C SER A 473 44.16 -62.58 0.15
N THR A 474 44.75 -63.74 0.37
CA THR A 474 45.38 -64.33 1.55
C THR A 474 46.76 -63.78 1.93
N GLU A 475 47.29 -64.32 3.04
CA GLU A 475 48.70 -64.42 3.51
C GLU A 475 49.07 -63.51 4.70
N GLU A 476 49.15 -64.09 5.91
CA GLU A 476 50.37 -64.62 6.60
C GLU A 476 51.13 -63.51 7.35
N SER A 477 51.73 -63.65 8.54
CA SER A 477 51.79 -64.65 9.61
C SER A 477 52.63 -64.03 10.76
N SER A 478 52.55 -64.60 11.97
CA SER A 478 53.59 -64.59 13.05
C SER A 478 53.86 -63.27 13.80
N GLU A 479 54.10 -63.19 15.12
CA GLU A 479 53.91 -63.98 16.34
C GLU A 479 54.61 -63.17 17.48
N LEU A 480 54.25 -63.40 18.75
CA LEU A 480 54.85 -62.89 20.03
C LEU A 480 54.45 -61.46 20.43
N GLY A 481 53.91 -61.16 21.62
CA GLY A 481 53.63 -61.93 22.83
C GLY A 481 53.72 -60.97 24.02
N GLU A 482 52.66 -60.81 24.82
CA GLU A 482 52.73 -60.44 26.26
C GLU A 482 51.32 -60.49 26.89
N GLU A 483 51.21 -61.25 27.99
CA GLU A 483 50.01 -61.38 28.83
C GLU A 483 49.67 -60.08 29.56
N VAL A 484 48.44 -59.57 29.42
CA VAL A 484 47.81 -58.74 30.45
C VAL A 484 46.29 -58.98 30.47
N GLY A 485 45.82 -59.63 31.55
CA GLY A 485 44.51 -59.47 32.21
C GLY A 485 43.22 -59.60 31.38
N LEU A 486 42.42 -60.62 31.67
CA LEU A 486 40.99 -60.69 31.31
C LEU A 486 40.23 -59.45 31.83
N PRO A 487 39.60 -58.61 30.98
CA PRO A 487 38.51 -57.75 31.36
C PRO A 487 37.19 -58.53 31.29
N PRO A 488 36.16 -58.10 32.05
CA PRO A 488 34.91 -58.83 32.17
C PRO A 488 34.19 -58.90 30.82
N SER A 489 33.42 -59.98 30.62
CA SER A 489 32.41 -60.12 29.57
C SER A 489 31.70 -58.79 29.33
N VAL A 490 32.03 -58.10 28.23
CA VAL A 490 31.23 -56.98 27.72
C VAL A 490 29.89 -57.57 27.35
N GLY A 491 28.87 -57.28 28.17
CA GLY A 491 27.49 -57.59 27.83
C GLY A 491 27.22 -57.02 26.44
N GLN A 492 26.56 -57.81 25.59
CA GLN A 492 26.12 -57.36 24.28
C GLN A 492 25.48 -55.98 24.42
N PRO A 493 25.82 -54.99 23.56
CA PRO A 493 25.13 -53.71 23.59
C PRO A 493 23.64 -53.99 23.48
N SER A 494 22.88 -53.49 24.46
CA SER A 494 21.43 -53.55 24.45
C SER A 494 20.94 -53.07 23.08
N PRO A 495 19.93 -53.73 22.47
CA PRO A 495 19.40 -53.29 21.20
C PRO A 495 19.02 -51.81 21.32
N PRO A 496 19.39 -51.00 20.34
CA PRO A 496 19.26 -49.56 20.44
C PRO A 496 17.77 -49.21 20.54
N ILE A 497 17.42 -48.29 21.44
CA ILE A 497 16.02 -47.99 21.76
C ILE A 497 15.41 -47.29 20.53
N PRO A 498 14.49 -47.95 19.80
CA PRO A 498 13.82 -47.28 18.69
C PRO A 498 13.03 -46.07 19.22
N LEU A 499 12.89 -45.03 18.39
CA LEU A 499 11.94 -43.93 18.64
C LEU A 499 10.63 -44.52 19.18
N SER A 500 10.13 -43.98 20.30
CA SER A 500 8.83 -44.41 20.82
C SER A 500 7.78 -44.24 19.72
N GLU A 501 6.84 -45.17 19.63
CA GLU A 501 5.79 -45.08 18.61
C GLU A 501 5.02 -43.75 18.72
N ASP A 502 4.80 -43.26 19.94
CA ASP A 502 4.18 -41.97 20.21
C ASP A 502 4.98 -40.79 19.62
N ARG A 503 6.32 -40.78 19.76
CA ARG A 503 7.16 -39.72 19.18
C ARG A 503 7.15 -39.81 17.66
N ARG A 504 7.25 -41.02 17.12
CA ARG A 504 7.19 -41.24 15.67
C ARG A 504 5.87 -40.77 15.08
N GLU A 505 4.74 -41.08 15.70
CA GLU A 505 3.43 -40.61 15.27
C GLU A 505 3.31 -39.08 15.34
N THR A 506 3.81 -38.47 16.44
CA THR A 506 3.85 -37.01 16.60
C THR A 506 4.64 -36.35 15.47
N LEU A 507 5.82 -36.87 15.15
CA LEU A 507 6.65 -36.39 14.05
C LEU A 507 5.94 -36.50 12.69
N LEU A 508 5.22 -37.60 12.45
CA LEU A 508 4.49 -37.79 11.19
C LEU A 508 3.29 -36.84 11.07
N ARG A 509 2.60 -36.51 12.17
CA ARG A 509 1.57 -35.45 12.22
C ARG A 509 2.16 -34.08 11.90
N GLU A 510 3.28 -33.74 12.53
CA GLU A 510 3.99 -32.49 12.26
C GLU A 510 4.48 -32.41 10.81
N LEU A 511 4.98 -33.52 10.25
CA LEU A 511 5.43 -33.61 8.87
C LEU A 511 4.29 -33.37 7.88
N GLN A 512 3.12 -33.98 8.13
CA GLN A 512 1.93 -33.77 7.33
C GLN A 512 1.49 -32.30 7.32
N LEU A 513 1.46 -31.67 8.49
CA LEU A 513 1.14 -30.24 8.61
C LEU A 513 2.18 -29.36 7.90
N ALA A 514 3.46 -29.70 8.00
CA ALA A 514 4.53 -28.98 7.31
C ALA A 514 4.38 -29.06 5.79
N TYR A 515 3.99 -30.23 5.23
CA TYR A 515 3.67 -30.34 3.81
C TYR A 515 2.53 -29.42 3.38
N LEU A 516 1.47 -29.32 4.17
CA LEU A 516 0.38 -28.39 3.87
C LEU A 516 0.87 -26.93 3.82
N HIS A 517 1.66 -26.51 4.82
CA HIS A 517 2.20 -25.15 4.86
C HIS A 517 3.12 -24.83 3.69
N VAL A 518 3.97 -25.78 3.28
CA VAL A 518 4.83 -25.61 2.11
C VAL A 518 4.01 -25.56 0.82
N ALA A 519 2.96 -26.38 0.71
CA ALA A 519 2.05 -26.36 -0.44
C ALA A 519 1.32 -25.01 -0.56
N GLU A 520 0.77 -24.49 0.54
CA GLU A 520 0.14 -23.17 0.60
C GLU A 520 1.14 -22.06 0.25
N PHE A 521 2.39 -22.17 0.73
CA PHE A 521 3.44 -21.22 0.40
C PHE A 521 3.75 -21.20 -1.11
N TYR A 522 3.97 -22.36 -1.73
CA TYR A 522 4.20 -22.42 -3.18
C TYR A 522 2.99 -21.89 -3.98
N GLN A 523 1.77 -22.18 -3.53
CA GLN A 523 0.57 -21.76 -4.23
C GLN A 523 0.33 -20.25 -4.15
N TYR A 524 0.34 -19.68 -2.94
CA TYR A 524 -0.11 -18.31 -2.71
C TYR A 524 1.04 -17.29 -2.72
N ASN A 525 2.28 -17.72 -2.51
CA ASN A 525 3.43 -16.82 -2.42
C ASN A 525 4.35 -16.87 -3.63
N LEU A 526 4.58 -18.05 -4.20
CA LEU A 526 5.46 -18.22 -5.36
C LEU A 526 4.69 -18.42 -6.67
N ILE A 527 3.39 -18.74 -6.60
CA ILE A 527 2.55 -19.00 -7.77
C ILE A 527 3.15 -20.15 -8.62
N GLU A 528 3.66 -21.17 -7.93
CA GLU A 528 4.22 -22.39 -8.54
C GLU A 528 3.26 -23.57 -8.31
N PRO A 529 2.27 -23.77 -9.20
CA PRO A 529 1.22 -24.76 -8.98
C PRO A 529 1.75 -26.20 -8.95
N ASP A 530 2.80 -26.51 -9.71
CA ASP A 530 3.39 -27.85 -9.77
C ASP A 530 4.10 -28.22 -8.45
N SER A 531 4.89 -27.29 -7.90
CA SER A 531 5.51 -27.43 -6.58
C SER A 531 4.44 -27.57 -5.49
N ALA A 532 3.43 -26.70 -5.52
CA ALA A 532 2.31 -26.76 -4.58
C ALA A 532 1.59 -28.12 -4.64
N MET A 533 1.28 -28.59 -5.85
CA MET A 533 0.63 -29.88 -6.12
C MET A 533 1.41 -31.06 -5.54
N HIS A 534 2.73 -31.07 -5.67
CA HIS A 534 3.57 -32.11 -5.07
C HIS A 534 3.38 -32.18 -3.56
N TYR A 535 3.46 -31.05 -2.87
CA TYR A 535 3.33 -30.99 -1.42
C TYR A 535 1.89 -31.23 -0.93
N TYR A 536 0.87 -30.81 -1.68
CA TYR A 536 -0.52 -31.16 -1.36
C TYR A 536 -0.76 -32.67 -1.46
N ARG A 537 -0.18 -33.37 -2.45
CA ARG A 537 -0.27 -34.84 -2.51
C ARG A 537 0.39 -35.49 -1.30
N LEU A 538 1.60 -35.04 -0.94
CA LEU A 538 2.27 -35.52 0.28
C LEU A 538 1.43 -35.24 1.54
N ALA A 539 0.75 -34.10 1.63
CA ALA A 539 -0.13 -33.81 2.76
C ALA A 539 -1.41 -34.67 2.77
N ALA A 540 -1.94 -35.04 1.61
CA ALA A 540 -3.14 -35.86 1.46
C ALA A 540 -2.88 -37.35 1.71
N ASP A 541 -1.71 -37.85 1.33
CA ASP A 541 -1.35 -39.27 1.42
C ASP A 541 -1.09 -39.74 2.87
N PHE A 542 -0.80 -38.81 3.79
CA PHE A 542 -0.55 -39.12 5.20
C PHE A 542 -1.88 -39.20 5.99
N PRO A 543 -2.16 -40.28 6.74
CA PRO A 543 -3.47 -40.47 7.38
C PRO A 543 -3.52 -40.03 8.85
N PHE A 544 -2.71 -39.06 9.30
CA PHE A 544 -2.60 -38.73 10.73
C PHE A 544 -3.50 -37.57 11.20
N ASP A 545 -3.58 -36.50 10.43
CA ASP A 545 -4.47 -35.36 10.70
C ASP A 545 -5.51 -35.25 9.57
N SER A 546 -6.74 -35.68 9.89
CA SER A 546 -7.87 -35.61 8.98
C SER A 546 -8.14 -34.18 8.47
N ARG A 547 -7.89 -33.15 9.28
CA ARG A 547 -8.09 -31.75 8.89
C ARG A 547 -7.12 -31.29 7.83
N VAL A 548 -5.87 -31.73 7.92
CA VAL A 548 -4.86 -31.44 6.90
C VAL A 548 -5.19 -32.19 5.61
N ARG A 549 -5.57 -33.46 5.74
CA ARG A 549 -5.89 -34.33 4.60
C ARG A 549 -7.06 -33.80 3.76
N TRP A 550 -8.21 -33.49 4.36
CA TRP A 550 -9.35 -33.01 3.56
C TRP A 550 -9.08 -31.64 2.94
N LYS A 551 -8.29 -30.77 3.59
CA LYS A 551 -7.87 -29.49 2.99
C LYS A 551 -7.01 -29.70 1.75
N ALA A 552 -6.02 -30.59 1.85
CA ALA A 552 -5.15 -30.94 0.74
C ALA A 552 -5.96 -31.56 -0.42
N ASN A 553 -6.85 -32.53 -0.12
CA ASN A 553 -7.73 -33.13 -1.12
C ASN A 553 -8.66 -32.11 -1.78
N LEU A 554 -9.24 -31.17 -1.03
CA LEU A 554 -10.11 -30.13 -1.59
C LEU A 554 -9.36 -29.25 -2.59
N TYR A 555 -8.12 -28.88 -2.26
CA TYR A 555 -7.26 -28.13 -3.19
C TYR A 555 -6.93 -28.95 -4.45
N LEU A 556 -6.45 -30.18 -4.29
CA LEU A 556 -6.13 -31.09 -5.41
C LEU A 556 -7.34 -31.30 -6.33
N ALA A 557 -8.54 -31.44 -5.76
CA ALA A 557 -9.78 -31.57 -6.51
C ALA A 557 -10.09 -30.33 -7.35
N SER A 558 -10.01 -29.15 -6.73
CA SER A 558 -10.28 -27.87 -7.42
C SER A 558 -9.32 -27.63 -8.58
N TYR A 559 -8.02 -27.87 -8.37
CA TYR A 559 -7.02 -27.73 -9.43
C TYR A 559 -7.25 -28.68 -10.61
N CYS A 560 -7.54 -29.95 -10.34
CA CYS A 560 -7.85 -30.91 -11.39
C CYS A 560 -9.15 -30.56 -12.13
N ALA A 561 -10.14 -29.97 -11.46
CA ALA A 561 -11.40 -29.56 -12.08
C ALA A 561 -11.27 -28.33 -12.98
N GLU A 562 -10.33 -27.42 -12.70
CA GLU A 562 -10.08 -26.22 -13.53
C GLU A 562 -9.39 -26.52 -14.86
N GLN A 563 -8.56 -27.56 -14.91
CA GLN A 563 -7.80 -27.95 -16.10
C GLN A 563 -8.65 -28.63 -17.17
N ASP A 564 -9.76 -29.25 -16.76
CA ASP A 564 -10.59 -30.09 -17.61
C ASP A 564 -11.92 -29.40 -17.91
N SER A 565 -12.48 -29.60 -19.12
CA SER A 565 -13.80 -29.07 -19.51
C SER A 565 -14.99 -29.81 -18.85
N GLY A 566 -14.77 -30.31 -17.62
CA GLY A 566 -15.65 -31.12 -16.80
C GLY A 566 -14.87 -31.76 -15.65
N ILE A 567 -15.55 -32.34 -14.66
CA ILE A 567 -14.87 -32.97 -13.51
C ILE A 567 -14.20 -34.26 -13.97
N SER A 568 -12.87 -34.27 -13.99
CA SER A 568 -12.10 -35.47 -14.27
C SER A 568 -12.24 -36.53 -13.18
N GLU A 569 -11.96 -37.77 -13.53
CA GLU A 569 -12.05 -38.89 -12.59
C GLU A 569 -11.12 -38.70 -11.38
N ARG A 570 -9.96 -38.06 -11.58
CA ARG A 570 -9.06 -37.66 -10.48
C ARG A 570 -9.68 -36.60 -9.57
N ALA A 571 -10.26 -35.54 -10.15
CA ALA A 571 -10.96 -34.52 -9.36
C ALA A 571 -12.12 -35.14 -8.55
N ARG A 572 -12.87 -36.06 -9.17
CA ARG A 572 -13.95 -36.80 -8.53
C ARG A 572 -13.45 -37.62 -7.32
N GLN A 573 -12.33 -38.33 -7.45
CA GLN A 573 -11.74 -39.09 -6.35
C GLN A 573 -11.38 -38.20 -5.16
N TYR A 574 -10.75 -37.05 -5.41
CA TYR A 574 -10.40 -36.12 -4.34
C TYR A 574 -11.63 -35.48 -3.70
N TYR A 575 -12.63 -35.05 -4.47
CA TYR A 575 -13.89 -34.55 -3.91
C TYR A 575 -14.60 -35.62 -3.09
N GLN A 576 -14.60 -36.89 -3.54
CA GLN A 576 -15.20 -37.99 -2.80
C GLN A 576 -14.48 -38.20 -1.46
N ALA A 577 -13.15 -38.17 -1.45
CA ALA A 577 -12.36 -38.27 -0.22
C ALA A 577 -12.63 -37.13 0.78
N VAL A 578 -12.99 -35.92 0.31
CA VAL A 578 -13.43 -34.81 1.17
C VAL A 578 -14.81 -35.07 1.75
N VAL A 579 -15.74 -35.61 0.95
CA VAL A 579 -17.11 -35.92 1.39
C VAL A 579 -17.15 -37.07 2.40
N ASP A 580 -16.24 -38.03 2.25
CA ASP A 580 -16.14 -39.21 3.11
C ASP A 580 -15.42 -38.93 4.44
N ASP A 581 -14.78 -37.76 4.61
CA ASP A 581 -14.06 -37.39 5.84
C ASP A 581 -15.00 -36.69 6.85
N ASP A 582 -15.35 -37.39 7.93
CA ASP A 582 -16.27 -36.87 8.97
C ASP A 582 -15.77 -35.60 9.68
N SER A 583 -14.49 -35.24 9.56
CA SER A 583 -13.91 -34.05 10.20
C SER A 583 -14.01 -32.77 9.36
N VAL A 584 -14.50 -32.87 8.12
CA VAL A 584 -14.71 -31.74 7.21
C VAL A 584 -15.80 -30.81 7.74
N SER A 585 -15.64 -29.50 7.57
CA SER A 585 -16.74 -28.58 7.88
C SER A 585 -17.88 -28.73 6.85
N ALA A 586 -19.12 -28.49 7.26
CA ALA A 586 -20.27 -28.58 6.34
C ALA A 586 -20.11 -27.65 5.12
N ASP A 587 -19.51 -26.46 5.29
CA ASP A 587 -19.17 -25.55 4.19
C ASP A 587 -18.21 -26.19 3.18
N ALA A 588 -17.08 -26.74 3.67
CA ALA A 588 -16.07 -27.35 2.81
C ALA A 588 -16.59 -28.65 2.16
N ALA A 589 -17.39 -29.43 2.88
CA ALA A 589 -18.10 -30.57 2.30
C ALA A 589 -19.06 -30.14 1.20
N ASN A 590 -19.79 -29.03 1.38
CA ASN A 590 -20.72 -28.54 0.36
C ASN A 590 -20.02 -28.13 -0.94
N VAL A 591 -18.78 -27.61 -0.89
CA VAL A 591 -17.98 -27.37 -2.09
C VAL A 591 -17.76 -28.68 -2.87
N ALA A 592 -17.33 -29.74 -2.18
CA ALA A 592 -17.11 -31.04 -2.81
C ALA A 592 -18.42 -31.71 -3.30
N ARG A 593 -19.48 -31.64 -2.49
CA ARG A 593 -20.81 -32.18 -2.84
C ARG A 593 -21.43 -31.47 -4.03
N GLN A 594 -21.30 -30.15 -4.10
CA GLN A 594 -21.75 -29.36 -5.24
C GLN A 594 -21.04 -29.78 -6.52
N ALA A 595 -19.71 -29.91 -6.48
CA ALA A 595 -18.94 -30.40 -7.61
C ALA A 595 -19.42 -31.79 -8.05
N LEU A 596 -19.60 -32.73 -7.11
CA LEU A 596 -20.06 -34.08 -7.40
C LEU A 596 -21.54 -34.20 -7.81
N GLY A 597 -22.33 -33.12 -7.74
CA GLY A 597 -23.77 -33.16 -7.98
C GLY A 597 -24.55 -33.89 -6.87
N LEU A 598 -23.99 -33.95 -5.66
CA LEU A 598 -24.62 -34.54 -4.48
C LEU A 598 -25.52 -33.52 -3.76
N PRO A 599 -26.56 -33.97 -3.02
CA PRO A 599 -27.40 -33.08 -2.24
C PRO A 599 -26.58 -32.30 -1.20
N LEU A 600 -26.70 -30.98 -1.15
CA LEU A 600 -25.95 -30.16 -0.20
C LEU A 600 -26.41 -30.43 1.23
N ILE A 601 -25.45 -30.41 2.17
CA ILE A 601 -25.72 -30.41 3.60
C ILE A 601 -26.41 -29.08 3.90
N VAL A 602 -27.64 -29.14 4.38
CA VAL A 602 -28.35 -27.96 4.87
C VAL A 602 -27.64 -27.51 6.13
N ILE A 603 -26.84 -26.46 6.00
CA ILE A 603 -26.25 -25.78 7.14
C ILE A 603 -27.40 -25.02 7.79
N PRO A 604 -27.80 -25.33 9.03
CA PRO A 604 -28.84 -24.57 9.70
C PRO A 604 -28.30 -23.17 9.95
N VAL A 605 -28.57 -22.28 9.00
CA VAL A 605 -28.29 -20.86 9.14
C VAL A 605 -29.34 -20.35 10.11
N SER A 606 -28.91 -19.75 11.22
CA SER A 606 -29.88 -19.12 12.10
C SER A 606 -30.60 -18.03 11.29
N PRO A 607 -31.91 -17.79 11.47
CA PRO A 607 -32.64 -16.77 10.71
C PRO A 607 -31.97 -15.39 10.72
N GLN A 608 -31.16 -15.11 11.76
CA GLN A 608 -30.37 -13.90 11.93
C GLN A 608 -29.17 -13.84 10.98
N VAL A 609 -28.47 -14.95 10.74
CA VAL A 609 -27.37 -15.02 9.77
C VAL A 609 -27.92 -14.93 8.35
N GLU A 610 -29.09 -15.51 8.07
CA GLU A 610 -29.78 -15.38 6.78
C GLU A 610 -30.20 -13.92 6.52
N ALA A 611 -30.78 -13.26 7.54
CA ALA A 611 -31.11 -11.84 7.46
C ALA A 611 -29.86 -10.94 7.29
N LEU A 612 -28.73 -11.28 7.91
CA LEU A 612 -27.46 -10.59 7.70
C LEU A 612 -26.94 -10.78 6.27
N GLN A 613 -26.98 -12.01 5.74
CA GLN A 613 -26.58 -12.28 4.36
C GLN A 613 -27.45 -11.51 3.36
N ALA A 614 -28.75 -11.40 3.58
CA ALA A 614 -29.64 -10.58 2.77
C ALA A 614 -29.27 -9.07 2.84
N ALA A 615 -28.91 -8.58 4.03
CA ALA A 615 -28.46 -7.19 4.22
C ALA A 615 -27.13 -6.91 3.49
N GLU A 616 -26.15 -7.80 3.63
CA GLU A 616 -24.86 -7.71 2.92
C GLU A 616 -25.06 -7.81 1.39
N TYR A 617 -25.88 -8.75 0.93
CA TYR A 617 -26.19 -8.89 -0.49
C TYR A 617 -26.82 -7.62 -1.07
N ALA A 618 -27.79 -7.02 -0.36
CA ALA A 618 -28.39 -5.75 -0.76
C ALA A 618 -27.34 -4.62 -0.80
N ARG A 619 -26.39 -4.58 0.15
CA ARG A 619 -25.30 -3.60 0.17
C ARG A 619 -24.38 -3.69 -1.05
N PHE A 620 -24.10 -4.90 -1.54
CA PHE A 620 -23.21 -5.14 -2.67
C PHE A 620 -23.89 -4.97 -4.05
N GLN A 621 -25.21 -4.85 -4.11
CA GLN A 621 -25.90 -4.49 -5.35
C GLN A 621 -25.79 -2.98 -5.62
N SER A 622 -25.38 -2.59 -6.83
CA SER A 622 -25.08 -1.17 -7.14
C SER A 622 -26.31 -0.24 -7.16
N GLU A 623 -27.53 -0.77 -7.11
CA GLU A 623 -28.79 -0.01 -7.23
C GLU A 623 -29.60 0.05 -5.93
N ALA A 624 -29.19 -0.64 -4.86
CA ALA A 624 -29.96 -0.66 -3.61
C ALA A 624 -29.81 0.67 -2.83
N PRO A 625 -30.91 1.33 -2.44
CA PRO A 625 -30.84 2.53 -1.60
C PRO A 625 -30.22 2.20 -0.24
N LEU A 626 -29.22 2.98 0.20
CA LEU A 626 -28.54 2.79 1.48
C LEU A 626 -29.50 2.82 2.69
N ASP A 627 -30.59 3.59 2.60
CA ASP A 627 -31.63 3.63 3.63
C ASP A 627 -32.34 2.27 3.80
N SER A 628 -32.55 1.53 2.70
CA SER A 628 -33.11 0.18 2.73
C SER A 628 -32.12 -0.81 3.34
N VAL A 629 -30.82 -0.68 3.01
CA VAL A 629 -29.74 -1.50 3.59
C VAL A 629 -29.62 -1.28 5.10
N LEU A 630 -29.69 -0.03 5.57
CA LEU A 630 -29.69 0.31 7.00
C LEU A 630 -30.90 -0.29 7.74
N LYS A 631 -32.08 -0.34 7.12
CA LYS A 631 -33.26 -1.02 7.69
C LYS A 631 -33.03 -2.51 7.86
N LEU A 632 -32.40 -3.17 6.88
CA LEU A 632 -32.07 -4.60 6.95
C LEU A 632 -31.10 -4.89 8.10
N TYR A 633 -30.01 -4.13 8.23
CA TYR A 633 -29.11 -4.28 9.38
C TYR A 633 -29.81 -4.00 10.72
N SER A 634 -30.72 -3.02 10.75
CA SER A 634 -31.49 -2.70 11.97
C SER A 634 -32.43 -3.84 12.37
N ALA A 635 -33.02 -4.54 11.39
CA ALA A 635 -33.82 -5.74 11.65
C ALA A 635 -32.98 -6.88 12.22
N VAL A 636 -31.77 -7.12 11.71
CA VAL A 636 -30.82 -8.09 12.27
C VAL A 636 -30.49 -7.75 13.73
N ILE A 637 -30.20 -6.47 14.02
CA ILE A 637 -29.86 -6.01 15.38
C ILE A 637 -31.06 -6.13 16.34
N ALA A 638 -32.28 -5.87 15.87
CA ALA A 638 -33.49 -5.91 16.68
C ALA A 638 -33.90 -7.33 17.08
N THR A 639 -33.62 -8.33 16.23
CA THR A 639 -33.98 -9.72 16.47
C THR A 639 -33.07 -10.41 17.49
N ASP A 640 -31.76 -10.16 17.43
CA ASP A 640 -30.82 -10.58 18.49
C ASP A 640 -29.51 -9.79 18.42
N SER A 641 -29.39 -8.78 19.27
CA SER A 641 -28.20 -7.93 19.36
C SER A 641 -26.99 -8.59 20.03
N THR A 642 -27.12 -9.83 20.53
CA THR A 642 -26.05 -10.56 21.26
C THR A 642 -25.35 -11.62 20.40
N SER A 643 -25.85 -11.88 19.19
CA SER A 643 -25.25 -12.82 18.24
C SER A 643 -24.05 -12.25 17.48
N THR A 644 -23.21 -13.12 16.91
CA THR A 644 -22.16 -12.74 15.95
C THR A 644 -22.73 -12.05 14.71
N ALA A 645 -23.95 -12.40 14.28
CA ALA A 645 -24.62 -11.70 13.20
C ALA A 645 -24.99 -10.26 13.60
N GLY A 646 -25.47 -10.07 14.84
CA GLY A 646 -25.73 -8.75 15.42
C GLY A 646 -24.48 -7.89 15.54
N GLN A 647 -23.34 -8.47 15.92
CA GLN A 647 -22.03 -7.80 15.93
C GLN A 647 -21.66 -7.25 14.55
N THR A 648 -21.73 -8.10 13.52
CA THR A 648 -21.40 -7.73 12.14
C THR A 648 -22.37 -6.66 11.61
N ALA A 649 -23.67 -6.80 11.88
CA ALA A 649 -24.68 -5.81 11.50
C ALA A 649 -24.44 -4.44 12.17
N LEU A 650 -24.09 -4.41 13.46
CA LEU A 650 -23.74 -3.17 14.17
C LEU A 650 -22.50 -2.52 13.54
N PHE A 651 -21.47 -3.31 13.23
CA PHE A 651 -20.26 -2.80 12.61
C PHE A 651 -20.53 -2.24 11.21
N ALA A 652 -21.25 -2.98 10.36
CA ALA A 652 -21.58 -2.58 9.01
C ALA A 652 -22.47 -1.31 9.00
N LYS A 653 -23.47 -1.24 9.88
CA LYS A 653 -24.32 -0.07 10.06
C LYS A 653 -23.50 1.16 10.46
N ALA A 654 -22.59 1.03 11.42
CA ALA A 654 -21.70 2.11 11.85
C ALA A 654 -20.76 2.57 10.72
N HIS A 655 -20.20 1.62 9.97
CA HIS A 655 -19.32 1.90 8.84
C HIS A 655 -20.03 2.65 7.71
N ILE A 656 -21.30 2.34 7.44
CA ILE A 656 -22.10 3.08 6.46
C ILE A 656 -22.31 4.54 6.94
N TYR A 657 -22.62 4.74 8.22
CA TYR A 657 -22.73 6.10 8.77
C TYR A 657 -21.42 6.88 8.69
N GLU A 658 -20.29 6.21 8.89
CA GLU A 658 -18.98 6.83 8.85
C GLU A 658 -18.53 7.17 7.43
N GLU A 659 -18.52 6.19 6.53
CA GLU A 659 -17.89 6.31 5.21
C GLU A 659 -18.84 6.87 4.16
N GLU A 660 -20.11 6.44 4.16
CA GLU A 660 -21.07 6.83 3.11
C GLU A 660 -21.79 8.14 3.45
N PHE A 661 -22.12 8.33 4.73
CA PHE A 661 -22.86 9.52 5.18
C PHE A 661 -21.99 10.57 5.90
N ALA A 662 -20.71 10.29 6.16
CA ALA A 662 -19.80 11.17 6.91
C ALA A 662 -20.36 11.64 8.27
N ARG A 663 -21.20 10.82 8.92
CA ARG A 663 -21.81 11.07 10.24
C ARG A 663 -21.01 10.38 11.34
N PHE A 664 -19.84 10.93 11.64
CA PHE A 664 -18.91 10.37 12.62
C PHE A 664 -19.52 10.22 14.02
N ASP A 665 -20.38 11.15 14.45
CA ASP A 665 -21.05 11.08 15.75
C ASP A 665 -22.01 9.87 15.84
N SER A 666 -22.80 9.66 14.77
CA SER A 666 -23.72 8.51 14.68
C SER A 666 -22.96 7.18 14.61
N ALA A 667 -21.88 7.13 13.81
CA ALA A 667 -21.01 5.96 13.73
C ALA A 667 -20.34 5.66 15.08
N ARG A 668 -19.83 6.69 15.76
CA ARG A 668 -19.20 6.57 17.09
C ARG A 668 -20.14 5.97 18.12
N VAL A 669 -21.40 6.43 18.19
CA VAL A 669 -22.41 5.85 19.11
C VAL A 669 -22.60 4.34 18.86
N ILE A 670 -22.70 3.93 17.59
CA ILE A 670 -22.92 2.52 17.24
C ILE A 670 -21.66 1.68 17.51
N TYR A 671 -20.45 2.19 17.21
CA TYR A 671 -19.21 1.50 17.54
C TYR A 671 -18.99 1.38 19.04
N THR A 672 -19.31 2.42 19.82
CA THR A 672 -19.25 2.35 21.29
C THR A 672 -20.25 1.33 21.83
N ARG A 673 -21.46 1.24 21.26
CA ARG A 673 -22.44 0.21 21.60
C ARG A 673 -21.92 -1.20 21.29
N LEU A 674 -21.28 -1.39 20.13
CA LEU A 674 -20.67 -2.68 19.77
C LEU A 674 -19.58 -3.07 20.78
N LEU A 675 -18.68 -2.15 21.16
CA LEU A 675 -17.64 -2.42 22.16
C LEU A 675 -18.20 -2.73 23.55
N ALA A 676 -19.31 -2.10 23.93
CA ALA A 676 -19.94 -2.32 25.23
C ALA A 676 -20.65 -3.68 25.31
N LEU A 677 -21.31 -4.08 24.23
CA LEU A 677 -21.98 -5.39 24.14
C LEU A 677 -20.97 -6.52 23.91
N PHE A 678 -19.86 -6.24 23.23
CA PHE A 678 -18.89 -7.23 22.77
C PHE A 678 -17.44 -6.77 22.94
N PRO A 679 -16.98 -6.69 24.20
CA PRO A 679 -15.62 -6.24 24.50
C PRO A 679 -14.54 -7.16 23.90
N ASP A 680 -14.87 -8.42 23.62
CA ASP A 680 -13.90 -9.42 23.13
C ASP A 680 -14.09 -9.76 21.64
N SER A 681 -14.88 -8.97 20.89
CA SER A 681 -15.06 -9.23 19.45
C SER A 681 -13.75 -9.03 18.66
N SER A 682 -13.65 -9.67 17.50
CA SER A 682 -12.53 -9.48 16.56
C SER A 682 -12.40 -8.01 16.07
N PHE A 683 -13.47 -7.22 16.19
CA PHE A 683 -13.47 -5.79 15.89
C PHE A 683 -12.96 -4.92 17.05
N ALA A 684 -12.96 -5.44 18.28
CA ALA A 684 -12.81 -4.63 19.49
C ALA A 684 -11.44 -3.97 19.61
N GLU A 685 -10.36 -4.67 19.29
CA GLU A 685 -9.01 -4.11 19.36
C GLU A 685 -8.82 -2.95 18.37
N ARG A 686 -9.36 -3.11 17.15
CA ARG A 686 -9.34 -2.07 16.11
C ARG A 686 -10.18 -0.87 16.51
N LEU A 687 -11.38 -1.10 17.04
CA LEU A 687 -12.29 -0.05 17.45
C LEU A 687 -11.81 0.71 18.69
N ARG A 688 -11.17 0.04 19.67
CA ARG A 688 -10.55 0.70 20.83
C ARG A 688 -9.44 1.66 20.41
N ARG A 689 -8.58 1.24 19.48
CA ARG A 689 -7.56 2.13 18.88
C ARG A 689 -8.20 3.29 18.11
N LYS A 690 -9.30 3.04 17.39
CA LYS A 690 -10.00 4.05 16.58
C LYS A 690 -10.75 5.09 17.41
N LEU A 691 -11.37 4.69 18.52
CA LEU A 691 -12.25 5.55 19.33
C LEU A 691 -11.53 6.34 20.44
N GLY A 692 -10.32 5.92 20.83
CA GLY A 692 -9.59 6.49 21.97
C GLY A 692 -10.19 6.08 23.33
N PRO A 693 -9.59 6.49 24.46
CA PRO A 693 -10.16 6.22 25.78
C PRO A 693 -11.57 6.83 25.90
N PRO A 694 -12.50 6.16 26.60
CA PRO A 694 -13.86 6.66 26.73
C PRO A 694 -13.89 7.93 27.57
N ASP A 695 -14.16 9.07 26.95
CA ASP A 695 -14.58 10.27 27.69
C ASP A 695 -15.93 9.96 28.39
N SER A 696 -16.01 10.35 29.65
CA SER A 696 -17.04 9.92 30.58
C SER A 696 -18.45 10.39 30.20
N VAL A 697 -19.36 9.41 30.13
CA VAL A 697 -20.83 9.49 30.32
C VAL A 697 -21.63 10.20 29.23
N SER A 698 -22.49 9.43 28.52
CA SER A 698 -23.90 9.75 28.13
C SER A 698 -24.41 9.23 26.76
N CYS A 699 -23.88 8.17 26.14
CA CYS A 699 -24.39 7.72 24.82
C CYS A 699 -25.24 6.44 24.79
N PHE A 700 -25.68 5.88 25.93
CA PHE A 700 -26.23 4.53 25.95
C PHE A 700 -27.72 4.34 25.61
N LEU A 701 -28.48 5.36 25.20
CA LEU A 701 -29.93 5.22 24.97
C LEU A 701 -30.48 6.10 23.82
N LEU A 702 -29.82 6.16 22.66
CA LEU A 702 -30.38 6.87 21.49
C LEU A 702 -31.05 5.89 20.50
N THR A 703 -32.29 6.18 20.16
CA THR A 703 -33.08 5.48 19.13
C THR A 703 -32.77 6.00 17.73
N ASP A 704 -33.08 5.23 16.66
CA ASP A 704 -32.84 5.64 15.27
C ASP A 704 -33.50 7.00 14.94
N ALA A 705 -34.65 7.31 15.54
CA ALA A 705 -35.33 8.60 15.40
C ALA A 705 -34.53 9.78 15.99
N GLN A 706 -33.75 9.56 17.04
CA GLN A 706 -32.92 10.58 17.68
C GLN A 706 -31.59 10.81 16.94
N LEU A 707 -31.11 9.82 16.18
CA LEU A 707 -29.92 9.92 15.33
C LEU A 707 -30.21 10.65 13.99
N LEU A 708 -31.47 10.69 13.54
CA LEU A 708 -31.83 11.21 12.23
C LEU A 708 -32.09 12.72 12.17
N GLY A 709 -32.35 13.39 13.31
CA GLY A 709 -32.65 14.83 13.35
C GLY A 709 -34.00 15.17 12.69
N SER A 710 -34.71 16.15 13.24
CA SER A 710 -36.10 16.49 12.89
C SER A 710 -36.37 16.64 11.38
N ARG A 711 -36.97 15.63 10.78
CA ARG A 711 -37.88 15.75 9.62
C ARG A 711 -39.21 15.08 9.99
N ALA A 712 -40.30 15.68 9.53
CA ALA A 712 -41.67 15.27 9.88
C ALA A 712 -41.93 13.78 9.54
N PRO A 713 -42.80 13.10 10.31
CA PRO A 713 -43.12 11.69 10.08
C PRO A 713 -43.72 11.44 8.70
N VAL A 714 -43.33 10.31 8.11
CA VAL A 714 -43.76 9.82 6.78
C VAL A 714 -45.23 9.37 6.78
N GLU A 715 -45.91 9.36 7.93
CA GLU A 715 -47.34 9.07 8.02
C GLU A 715 -48.20 10.11 7.26
N ASP A 716 -47.74 11.36 7.07
CA ASP A 716 -48.43 12.38 6.25
C ASP A 716 -48.30 12.16 4.73
N LEU A 717 -47.54 11.14 4.29
CA LEU A 717 -47.43 10.74 2.87
C LEU A 717 -48.30 9.52 2.53
N LEU A 718 -49.11 9.03 3.49
CA LEU A 718 -49.95 7.83 3.34
C LEU A 718 -51.46 8.14 3.32
N GLU A 719 -51.88 9.41 3.33
CA GLU A 719 -53.27 9.81 3.07
C GLU A 719 -53.49 10.19 1.60
N GLU A 720 -53.31 9.24 0.69
CA GLU A 720 -54.08 9.18 -0.57
C GLU A 720 -54.58 7.74 -0.74
N GLU A 721 -55.89 7.58 -0.57
CA GLU A 721 -56.65 6.34 -0.79
C GLU A 721 -56.69 5.94 -2.29
N PRO A 722 -57.09 4.70 -2.61
CA PRO A 722 -56.46 3.87 -3.62
C PRO A 722 -57.14 3.95 -4.99
N ASP A 723 -56.34 3.92 -6.07
CA ASP A 723 -56.82 3.45 -7.37
C ASP A 723 -56.30 2.04 -7.62
N GLU A 724 -57.25 1.11 -7.59
CA GLU A 724 -57.13 -0.29 -7.97
C GLU A 724 -56.61 -0.41 -9.42
N THR A 725 -55.53 -1.17 -9.65
CA THR A 725 -55.44 -2.15 -10.75
C THR A 725 -54.12 -2.93 -10.72
N GLY A 726 -54.21 -4.22 -10.41
CA GLY A 726 -53.52 -5.27 -11.18
C GLY A 726 -52.03 -5.50 -10.93
N TRP A 727 -51.67 -5.93 -9.72
CA TRP A 727 -50.56 -6.88 -9.52
C TRP A 727 -51.09 -8.30 -9.77
N PRO A 728 -50.38 -9.24 -10.43
CA PRO A 728 -48.99 -9.22 -10.89
C PRO A 728 -48.82 -9.19 -12.43
N PRO A 729 -47.65 -8.82 -13.00
CA PRO A 729 -47.28 -9.20 -14.35
C PRO A 729 -46.69 -10.64 -14.40
N SER A 730 -46.89 -11.29 -15.55
CA SER A 730 -46.79 -12.72 -15.84
C SER A 730 -45.37 -13.30 -15.96
N GLU A 731 -45.30 -14.65 -15.91
CA GLU A 731 -44.16 -15.57 -16.06
C GLU A 731 -43.26 -15.43 -17.32
N GLU A 732 -43.44 -14.39 -18.15
CA GLU A 732 -42.70 -14.24 -19.42
C GLU A 732 -41.37 -13.47 -19.31
N SER A 733 -41.01 -12.89 -18.16
CA SER A 733 -39.73 -12.16 -18.02
C SER A 733 -38.51 -13.04 -17.69
N LEU A 734 -38.68 -14.34 -17.50
CA LEU A 734 -37.61 -15.29 -17.13
C LEU A 734 -36.95 -16.01 -18.33
N ARG A 735 -37.16 -15.55 -19.57
CA ARG A 735 -36.46 -16.12 -20.73
C ARG A 735 -35.78 -15.06 -21.61
N GLY A 736 -34.46 -14.98 -21.45
CA GLY A 736 -33.53 -14.88 -22.57
C GLY A 736 -33.07 -13.47 -22.96
N ARG A 737 -31.77 -13.22 -22.70
CA ARG A 737 -30.84 -13.02 -23.82
C ARG A 737 -29.39 -13.24 -23.37
N ARG A 738 -28.77 -14.24 -24.02
CA ARG A 738 -27.33 -14.40 -24.19
C ARG A 738 -26.79 -13.36 -25.19
N PHE A 739 -25.46 -13.21 -25.14
CA PHE A 739 -24.51 -12.61 -26.10
C PHE A 739 -24.45 -11.06 -26.09
N HIS A 740 -23.29 -10.42 -26.00
CA HIS A 740 -21.93 -10.81 -26.41
C HIS A 740 -20.85 -10.31 -25.44
#